data_AF-A0A1F7YW97-F1
#
_entry.id   AF-A0A1F7YW97-F1
#
_cell.length_a   1.000
_cell.length_b   1.000
_cell.length_c   1.000
_cell.angle_alpha   90.00
_cell.angle_beta   90.00
_cell.angle_gamma   90.00
#
_symmetry.space_group_name_H-M   'P 1'
#
loop_
_entity.id
_entity.type
_entity.pdbx_description
1 polymer ?
#
loop_
_entity_poly.entity_id
_entity_poly.type
_entity_poly.pdbx_seq_one_letter_code
_entity_poly.pdbx_strand_id
1 'polypeptide(L)'
;MSELSILIPARNEIFLAKTIEDILQNIEGDTEIIAVLDGYWADPPVPQHERVTIIHNPESVGQRAATNQAAKLSKAKYLMKVDAHCAFDRGFDVKMMEAMHDDWTMAPLMKNLHAFDWVCPDGHRRYQGPSGPCRECGKETTRDVVWIAKSSPKSVSYCFDSTPHFQYFGDWAKRPEGQGDITESMSLQGSCFMLTRDKFHELNVCDEAFGSWGSQGIEVAAKTWLSGGQVMINKKTWYAHMFRTQGGDFSFPYPISGRDQEKAKKYARELFFNNNWPLQKKPLSWLVEKFWPVRGWTEDDLAKLKANKFKFKEVEPPAFVPQTVTSSGKKGIIFYTDNELAEEIAKPVRDQLLAISKEKNIPIVSSSLIPMDFGKNIHSPELKRGMVTLFTQILRALEASDADIIFFCFQGNTHIETVSGQKRIDKIEVGELVKTHLGRYRPVTKVFARPYKQRSPIVQIDTQFSSIKCTPEHPFYVYTKNQKEWVPASRLEIGDMLLYPSENRRDYLTFDVMLRSSTSNGGYGKMNIKIGRLEVDRGLARFMGMYLAEGHFNGKNGIGFTFNNNEKEYQDFVEKICYEKFKRRSRKRIQWSTQILININQLGPLFKKWFGGNTANKRVPEFVFSWNINNRLSFIKGFLEGDGSKSINDDSFYGFNVAGKKMVKDMVTLMNMSGVGWDNSIKERLQTKFNSKEYFTSKKVYSINYSRIVFRKLMDILNSDWIDNSNIGIPIQDIKQAKMSSKPRFSSKNGVRDVYNLQVEEDNSYIAQSVIVHNCEHDVLYHPSHFDFIPKRRLAYYYNVNVWKVRLTDGHSLKVNDIKQLSGLVGYRKNLISHFQRRLEMIEKTHKVLVYEPGTYSGVNAVDDRPVRTWQSAYPNIDIRHDNNFTKSRWKKEEFKDKKYTFGWTESTADKIPGWNNLTGILGIKPQPPAFVPQTVTSSGKKGIIFYTDNALDSKIAQTVQKQIKSISDARQMPIVSASLKKMDFGREGFVAGSKNIYFPSLKRSPESMFKQIMSALEHSSSSDIVFLCEHDVLYHPSHFDFTPPDKDTFYYNQNVWMLRTTDGHALHYDVNQVSGLCGYREALLTHYRERYERVLKEGFSRKMGYEPMTHNRIKWKKMYKLGTWKSPYPNVDIKHEGNLTGQRWKKEDFRNQRLLVNWQETDDEIPGWGKTKELVKKLT
;
A
#
# COMPACT_ATOMS: atom_id res chain seq x y z
N MET A 1 -37.25 -7.92 -3.38
CA MET A 1 -36.12 -7.05 -3.80
C MET A 1 -36.11 -7.22 -5.29
N SER A 2 -36.41 -6.15 -6.02
CA SER A 2 -36.85 -6.26 -7.40
C SER A 2 -35.87 -7.03 -8.27
N GLU A 3 -36.40 -7.97 -9.06
CA GLU A 3 -35.61 -8.82 -9.95
C GLU A 3 -35.23 -8.06 -11.22
N LEU A 4 -36.04 -7.08 -11.60
CA LEU A 4 -35.83 -6.15 -12.70
C LEU A 4 -35.91 -4.69 -12.22
N SER A 5 -34.99 -3.84 -12.70
CA SER A 5 -35.15 -2.38 -12.69
C SER A 5 -35.28 -1.83 -14.11
N ILE A 6 -36.34 -1.06 -14.35
CA ILE A 6 -36.55 -0.33 -15.61
C ILE A 6 -35.92 1.07 -15.49
N LEU A 7 -35.04 1.41 -16.42
CA LEU A 7 -34.21 2.61 -16.40
C LEU A 7 -34.68 3.58 -17.49
N ILE A 8 -35.24 4.73 -17.10
CA ILE A 8 -35.87 5.67 -18.04
C ILE A 8 -35.10 7.01 -18.05
N PRO A 9 -34.09 7.19 -18.93
CA PRO A 9 -33.50 8.51 -19.19
C PRO A 9 -34.49 9.40 -19.95
N ALA A 10 -34.95 10.48 -19.31
CA ALA A 10 -35.96 11.39 -19.85
C ALA A 10 -35.44 12.83 -19.88
N ARG A 11 -35.64 13.54 -20.99
CA ARG A 11 -35.23 14.94 -21.13
C ARG A 11 -36.32 15.73 -21.83
N ASN A 12 -36.98 16.62 -21.09
CA ASN A 12 -38.07 17.47 -21.58
C ASN A 12 -39.18 16.67 -22.31
N GLU A 13 -39.50 15.47 -21.82
CA GLU A 13 -40.42 14.54 -22.50
C GLU A 13 -41.77 14.50 -21.80
N ILE A 14 -42.77 15.08 -22.46
CA ILE A 14 -44.16 15.20 -22.02
C ILE A 14 -44.87 13.86 -21.85
N PHE A 15 -44.36 12.79 -22.47
CA PHE A 15 -44.93 11.44 -22.39
C PHE A 15 -44.31 10.55 -21.30
N LEU A 16 -43.41 11.09 -20.46
CA LEU A 16 -42.79 10.31 -19.39
C LEU A 16 -43.82 9.76 -18.39
N ALA A 17 -44.72 10.62 -17.90
CA ALA A 17 -45.73 10.20 -16.92
C ALA A 17 -46.63 9.08 -17.48
N LYS A 18 -47.05 9.19 -18.75
CA LYS A 18 -47.84 8.16 -19.44
C LYS A 18 -47.05 6.87 -19.67
N THR A 19 -45.75 6.96 -19.97
CA THR A 19 -44.86 5.79 -20.11
C THR A 19 -44.70 5.06 -18.76
N ILE A 20 -44.57 5.78 -17.65
CA ILE A 20 -44.49 5.17 -16.31
C ILE A 20 -45.82 4.55 -15.90
N GLU A 21 -46.94 5.23 -16.15
CA GLU A 21 -48.30 4.72 -15.91
C GLU A 21 -48.55 3.41 -16.69
N ASP A 22 -48.21 3.38 -17.98
CA ASP A 22 -48.34 2.21 -18.86
C ASP A 22 -47.49 1.03 -18.38
N ILE A 23 -46.24 1.27 -17.96
CA ILE A 23 -45.40 0.24 -17.35
C ILE A 23 -46.07 -0.29 -16.06
N LEU A 24 -46.52 0.58 -15.16
CA LEU A 24 -47.15 0.18 -13.90
C LEU A 24 -48.46 -0.62 -14.11
N GLN A 25 -49.19 -0.37 -15.20
CA GLN A 25 -50.39 -1.12 -15.59
C GLN A 25 -50.09 -2.48 -16.23
N ASN A 26 -48.84 -2.70 -16.71
CA ASN A 26 -48.46 -3.88 -17.49
C ASN A 26 -47.37 -4.77 -16.85
N ILE A 27 -46.73 -4.37 -15.75
CA ILE A 27 -45.80 -5.24 -15.00
C ILE A 27 -46.57 -6.26 -14.14
N GLU A 28 -46.05 -7.49 -14.06
CA GLU A 28 -46.61 -8.56 -13.21
C GLU A 28 -45.59 -9.16 -12.23
N GLY A 29 -44.29 -8.78 -12.29
CA GLY A 29 -43.23 -9.25 -11.39
C GLY A 29 -42.84 -8.29 -10.25
N ASP A 30 -41.80 -8.61 -9.47
CA ASP A 30 -41.11 -7.67 -8.57
C ASP A 30 -40.19 -6.77 -9.42
N THR A 31 -40.79 -5.77 -10.07
CA THR A 31 -40.15 -4.81 -10.97
C THR A 31 -40.21 -3.40 -10.39
N GLU A 32 -39.06 -2.70 -10.34
CA GLU A 32 -38.93 -1.28 -9.97
C GLU A 32 -38.70 -0.38 -11.21
N ILE A 33 -39.03 0.90 -11.10
CA ILE A 33 -38.82 1.92 -12.14
C ILE A 33 -37.94 3.03 -11.59
N ILE A 34 -36.86 3.35 -12.30
CA ILE A 34 -35.94 4.45 -11.97
C ILE A 34 -35.90 5.43 -13.15
N ALA A 35 -36.62 6.54 -13.01
CA ALA A 35 -36.71 7.60 -14.00
C ALA A 35 -35.69 8.71 -13.71
N VAL A 36 -34.99 9.19 -14.73
CA VAL A 36 -33.95 10.21 -14.61
C VAL A 36 -34.29 11.42 -15.48
N LEU A 37 -34.67 12.50 -14.83
CA LEU A 37 -35.07 13.78 -15.40
C LEU A 37 -33.82 14.63 -15.68
N ASP A 38 -33.44 14.75 -16.95
CA ASP A 38 -32.14 15.24 -17.39
C ASP A 38 -32.17 16.72 -17.84
N GLY A 39 -32.14 17.64 -16.89
CA GLY A 39 -32.11 19.10 -17.08
C GLY A 39 -33.49 19.78 -17.08
N TYR A 40 -34.58 19.02 -16.91
CA TYR A 40 -35.96 19.50 -16.87
C TYR A 40 -36.78 18.60 -15.94
N TRP A 41 -37.67 19.19 -15.13
CA TRP A 41 -38.72 18.44 -14.45
C TRP A 41 -39.72 17.85 -15.46
N ALA A 42 -40.48 16.83 -15.03
CA ALA A 42 -41.54 16.25 -15.84
C ALA A 42 -42.78 17.17 -15.84
N ASP A 43 -43.31 17.45 -17.03
CA ASP A 43 -44.59 18.15 -17.23
C ASP A 43 -45.43 17.35 -18.26
N PRO A 44 -46.56 16.74 -17.87
CA PRO A 44 -47.12 16.71 -16.51
C PRO A 44 -46.22 15.97 -15.51
N PRO A 45 -46.30 16.29 -14.20
CA PRO A 45 -45.52 15.62 -13.17
C PRO A 45 -45.87 14.13 -13.07
N VAL A 46 -44.86 13.30 -12.82
CA VAL A 46 -45.03 11.86 -12.59
C VAL A 46 -45.71 11.63 -11.24
N PRO A 47 -46.83 10.87 -11.17
CA PRO A 47 -47.48 10.54 -9.91
C PRO A 47 -46.57 9.76 -8.96
N GLN A 48 -46.67 10.04 -7.66
CA GLN A 48 -45.91 9.31 -6.64
C GLN A 48 -46.40 7.87 -6.53
N HIS A 49 -45.50 6.90 -6.65
CA HIS A 49 -45.80 5.46 -6.55
C HIS A 49 -44.65 4.73 -5.87
N GLU A 50 -44.93 3.70 -5.06
CA GLU A 50 -43.91 2.99 -4.26
C GLU A 50 -42.79 2.35 -5.10
N ARG A 51 -43.13 1.87 -6.30
CA ARG A 51 -42.18 1.27 -7.26
C ARG A 51 -41.44 2.28 -8.14
N VAL A 52 -41.65 3.59 -7.96
CA VAL A 52 -41.09 4.64 -8.83
C VAL A 52 -40.09 5.51 -8.06
N THR A 53 -38.82 5.40 -8.43
CA THR A 53 -37.76 6.33 -8.01
C THR A 53 -37.56 7.39 -9.08
N ILE A 54 -37.59 8.67 -8.70
CA ILE A 54 -37.31 9.81 -9.58
C ILE A 54 -35.97 10.43 -9.17
N ILE A 55 -35.08 10.61 -10.14
CA ILE A 55 -33.85 11.41 -10.01
C ILE A 55 -34.01 12.65 -10.90
N HIS A 56 -33.63 13.83 -10.43
CA HIS A 56 -33.56 15.04 -11.26
C HIS A 56 -32.14 15.62 -11.26
N ASN A 57 -31.57 15.76 -12.46
CA ASN A 57 -30.32 16.48 -12.69
C ASN A 57 -30.68 17.89 -13.20
N PRO A 58 -30.26 18.97 -12.53
CA PRO A 58 -30.56 20.33 -12.99
C PRO A 58 -29.76 20.74 -14.25
N GLU A 59 -28.65 20.05 -14.54
CA GLU A 59 -27.92 20.15 -15.80
C GLU A 59 -27.98 18.81 -16.54
N SER A 60 -28.10 18.85 -17.87
CA SER A 60 -28.21 17.64 -18.70
C SER A 60 -26.86 16.92 -18.81
N VAL A 61 -26.80 15.69 -18.27
CA VAL A 61 -25.67 14.76 -18.41
C VAL A 61 -25.81 13.87 -19.66
N GLY A 62 -27.03 13.74 -20.18
CA GLY A 62 -27.35 13.03 -21.42
C GLY A 62 -27.73 11.56 -21.23
N GLN A 63 -28.38 10.99 -22.25
CA GLN A 63 -29.14 9.72 -22.20
C GLN A 63 -28.34 8.54 -21.60
N ARG A 64 -27.06 8.41 -21.97
CA ARG A 64 -26.18 7.35 -21.43
C ARG A 64 -25.81 7.55 -19.97
N ALA A 65 -25.38 8.75 -19.58
CA ALA A 65 -25.02 9.06 -18.19
C ALA A 65 -26.25 8.95 -17.27
N ALA A 66 -27.42 9.39 -17.74
CA ALA A 66 -28.70 9.20 -17.06
C ALA A 66 -29.06 7.70 -16.90
N THR A 67 -28.93 6.88 -17.95
CA THR A 67 -29.08 5.41 -17.82
C THR A 67 -28.11 4.83 -16.79
N ASN A 68 -26.84 5.27 -16.81
CA ASN A 68 -25.81 4.80 -15.89
C ASN A 68 -26.08 5.21 -14.44
N GLN A 69 -26.68 6.38 -14.22
CA GLN A 69 -27.09 6.87 -12.90
C GLN A 69 -28.20 5.99 -12.31
N ALA A 70 -29.21 5.64 -13.12
CA ALA A 70 -30.26 4.70 -12.72
C ALA A 70 -29.69 3.29 -12.44
N ALA A 71 -28.84 2.77 -13.33
CA ALA A 71 -28.18 1.46 -13.18
C ALA A 71 -27.31 1.37 -11.91
N LYS A 72 -26.68 2.49 -11.48
CA LYS A 72 -25.88 2.57 -10.25
C LYS A 72 -26.73 2.51 -8.96
N LEU A 73 -27.99 2.95 -9.00
CA LEU A 73 -28.91 2.87 -7.85
C LEU A 73 -29.59 1.50 -7.75
N SER A 74 -29.93 0.89 -8.88
CA SER A 74 -30.53 -0.44 -8.96
C SER A 74 -29.74 -1.49 -8.17
N LYS A 75 -30.48 -2.38 -7.52
CA LYS A 75 -29.99 -3.60 -6.86
C LYS A 75 -30.48 -4.90 -7.52
N ALA A 76 -31.21 -4.79 -8.63
CA ALA A 76 -31.89 -5.90 -9.28
C ALA A 76 -30.95 -6.87 -10.01
N LYS A 77 -31.43 -8.09 -10.31
CA LYS A 77 -30.66 -9.03 -11.14
C LYS A 77 -30.54 -8.52 -12.59
N TYR A 78 -31.63 -7.97 -13.12
CA TYR A 78 -31.73 -7.49 -14.49
C TYR A 78 -31.92 -5.97 -14.55
N LEU A 79 -31.40 -5.37 -15.62
CA LEU A 79 -31.61 -3.97 -15.97
C LEU A 79 -32.26 -3.89 -17.35
N MET A 80 -33.31 -3.08 -17.50
CA MET A 80 -33.97 -2.81 -18.78
C MET A 80 -34.01 -1.31 -19.05
N LYS A 81 -33.27 -0.83 -20.06
CA LYS A 81 -33.34 0.57 -20.48
C LYS A 81 -34.57 0.77 -21.37
N VAL A 82 -35.30 1.86 -21.16
CA VAL A 82 -36.52 2.25 -21.90
C VAL A 82 -36.47 3.75 -22.20
N ASP A 83 -36.94 4.20 -23.38
CA ASP A 83 -37.12 5.64 -23.66
C ASP A 83 -38.50 6.14 -23.20
N ALA A 84 -38.55 7.41 -22.78
CA ALA A 84 -39.69 8.06 -22.09
C ALA A 84 -40.96 8.31 -22.95
N HIS A 85 -41.17 7.53 -24.01
CA HIS A 85 -42.34 7.55 -24.88
C HIS A 85 -42.62 6.13 -25.44
N CYS A 86 -42.86 5.19 -24.52
CA CYS A 86 -43.09 3.77 -24.83
C CYS A 86 -44.34 3.19 -24.16
N ALA A 87 -44.96 2.20 -24.81
CA ALA A 87 -46.07 1.40 -24.28
C ALA A 87 -45.73 -0.10 -24.30
N PHE A 88 -46.34 -0.92 -23.44
CA PHE A 88 -45.93 -2.30 -23.20
C PHE A 88 -47.06 -3.34 -23.30
N ASP A 89 -46.64 -4.58 -23.55
CA ASP A 89 -47.46 -5.77 -23.42
C ASP A 89 -47.71 -6.12 -21.95
N ARG A 90 -48.89 -6.63 -21.60
CA ARG A 90 -49.17 -7.10 -20.24
C ARG A 90 -48.25 -8.27 -19.86
N GLY A 91 -47.63 -8.22 -18.70
CA GLY A 91 -46.68 -9.23 -18.21
C GLY A 91 -45.35 -9.25 -18.95
N PHE A 92 -44.97 -8.15 -19.62
CA PHE A 92 -43.72 -8.11 -20.42
C PHE A 92 -42.47 -8.35 -19.58
N ASP A 93 -42.46 -7.92 -18.32
CA ASP A 93 -41.33 -8.07 -17.40
C ASP A 93 -41.10 -9.54 -17.06
N VAL A 94 -42.17 -10.26 -16.67
CA VAL A 94 -42.13 -11.71 -16.43
C VAL A 94 -41.70 -12.46 -17.70
N LYS A 95 -42.37 -12.21 -18.84
CA LYS A 95 -42.06 -12.84 -20.13
C LYS A 95 -40.63 -12.59 -20.62
N MET A 96 -40.00 -11.49 -20.19
CA MET A 96 -38.60 -11.17 -20.49
C MET A 96 -37.63 -11.79 -19.48
N MET A 97 -37.99 -11.90 -18.20
CA MET A 97 -37.17 -12.54 -17.16
C MET A 97 -37.13 -14.06 -17.31
N GLU A 98 -38.26 -14.71 -17.60
CA GLU A 98 -38.35 -16.16 -17.87
C GLU A 98 -37.46 -16.62 -19.03
N ALA A 99 -37.29 -15.75 -20.04
CA ALA A 99 -36.55 -16.02 -21.26
C ALA A 99 -35.08 -15.57 -21.22
N MET A 100 -34.58 -15.05 -20.09
CA MET A 100 -33.25 -14.44 -20.00
C MET A 100 -32.15 -15.43 -19.65
N HIS A 101 -31.04 -15.39 -20.41
CA HIS A 101 -29.78 -16.03 -20.06
C HIS A 101 -28.73 -14.98 -19.62
N ASP A 102 -27.82 -15.35 -18.72
CA ASP A 102 -26.91 -14.40 -18.08
C ASP A 102 -25.84 -13.78 -19.02
N ASP A 103 -25.68 -14.31 -20.23
CA ASP A 103 -24.81 -13.79 -21.30
C ASP A 103 -25.58 -13.17 -22.49
N TRP A 104 -26.89 -13.04 -22.38
CA TRP A 104 -27.74 -12.40 -23.40
C TRP A 104 -27.93 -10.90 -23.15
N THR A 105 -28.14 -10.16 -24.24
CA THR A 105 -28.92 -8.92 -24.22
C THR A 105 -30.17 -9.14 -25.06
N MET A 106 -31.35 -8.93 -24.48
CA MET A 106 -32.63 -9.20 -25.11
C MET A 106 -33.48 -7.93 -25.23
N ALA A 107 -34.28 -7.82 -26.28
CA ALA A 107 -35.34 -6.80 -26.38
C ALA A 107 -36.68 -7.44 -26.78
N PRO A 108 -37.84 -6.88 -26.39
CA PRO A 108 -39.11 -7.32 -26.93
C PRO A 108 -39.26 -6.97 -28.42
N LEU A 109 -40.24 -7.60 -29.09
CA LEU A 109 -40.69 -7.19 -30.42
C LEU A 109 -41.10 -5.70 -30.39
N MET A 110 -40.58 -4.90 -31.33
CA MET A 110 -40.90 -3.48 -31.40
C MET A 110 -42.10 -3.21 -32.31
N LYS A 111 -43.10 -2.48 -31.80
CA LYS A 111 -44.18 -1.84 -32.54
C LYS A 111 -43.94 -0.32 -32.66
N ASN A 112 -44.69 0.34 -33.52
CA ASN A 112 -44.78 1.82 -33.49
C ASN A 112 -45.90 2.26 -32.55
N LEU A 113 -45.64 3.27 -31.71
CA LEU A 113 -46.65 3.88 -30.84
C LEU A 113 -47.34 5.06 -31.54
N HIS A 114 -48.67 5.04 -31.51
CA HIS A 114 -49.54 6.19 -31.81
C HIS A 114 -49.92 6.83 -30.47
N ALA A 115 -49.12 7.79 -30.03
CA ALA A 115 -49.27 8.42 -28.73
C ALA A 115 -50.48 9.37 -28.69
N PHE A 116 -50.75 10.13 -29.75
CA PHE A 116 -51.80 11.14 -29.78
C PHE A 116 -52.39 11.43 -31.16
N ASP A 117 -53.54 12.10 -31.17
CA ASP A 117 -54.09 12.84 -32.31
C ASP A 117 -54.10 14.35 -32.00
N TRP A 118 -54.09 15.16 -33.05
CA TRP A 118 -54.53 16.55 -33.03
C TRP A 118 -56.03 16.60 -33.33
N VAL A 119 -56.83 17.21 -32.45
CA VAL A 119 -58.30 17.25 -32.54
C VAL A 119 -58.78 18.69 -32.54
N CYS A 120 -59.73 19.03 -33.41
CA CYS A 120 -60.34 20.36 -33.47
C CYS A 120 -61.74 20.39 -32.80
N PRO A 121 -62.31 21.58 -32.52
CA PRO A 121 -63.66 21.70 -31.94
C PRO A 121 -64.79 21.04 -32.74
N ASP A 122 -64.59 20.84 -34.05
CA ASP A 122 -65.56 20.20 -34.96
C ASP A 122 -65.37 18.67 -35.06
N GLY A 123 -64.52 18.07 -34.23
CA GLY A 123 -64.31 16.62 -34.14
C GLY A 123 -63.31 16.02 -35.15
N HIS A 124 -62.90 16.75 -36.20
CA HIS A 124 -61.86 16.28 -37.14
C HIS A 124 -60.54 15.93 -36.41
N ARG A 125 -59.92 14.81 -36.79
CA ARG A 125 -58.70 14.25 -36.18
C ARG A 125 -57.54 14.16 -37.17
N ARG A 126 -56.33 14.52 -36.73
CA ARG A 126 -55.07 14.35 -37.47
C ARG A 126 -54.06 13.55 -36.65
N TYR A 127 -53.58 12.44 -37.19
CA TYR A 127 -52.52 11.60 -36.60
C TYR A 127 -51.29 12.40 -36.17
N GLN A 128 -50.59 11.92 -35.12
CA GLN A 128 -49.38 12.56 -34.56
C GLN A 128 -48.39 13.08 -35.62
N GLY A 129 -47.92 14.29 -35.38
CA GLY A 129 -47.09 15.09 -36.27
C GLY A 129 -46.94 16.50 -35.71
N PRO A 130 -46.38 17.45 -36.48
CA PRO A 130 -46.26 18.84 -36.07
C PRO A 130 -47.60 19.47 -35.66
N SER A 131 -47.54 20.46 -34.78
CA SER A 131 -48.69 21.31 -34.46
C SER A 131 -49.09 22.18 -35.65
N GLY A 132 -50.25 22.82 -35.54
CA GLY A 132 -50.85 23.65 -36.59
C GLY A 132 -52.33 23.32 -36.80
N PRO A 133 -53.09 24.25 -37.41
CA PRO A 133 -54.55 24.18 -37.47
C PRO A 133 -55.11 22.93 -38.16
N CYS A 134 -56.39 22.69 -37.97
CA CYS A 134 -57.15 21.64 -38.64
C CYS A 134 -57.08 21.83 -40.17
N ARG A 135 -56.86 20.73 -40.91
CA ARG A 135 -56.76 20.76 -42.37
C ARG A 135 -58.11 20.89 -43.08
N GLU A 136 -59.20 20.65 -42.35
CA GLU A 136 -60.57 20.65 -42.88
C GLU A 136 -61.32 21.94 -42.53
N CYS A 137 -61.30 22.36 -41.26
CA CYS A 137 -62.02 23.56 -40.79
C CYS A 137 -61.13 24.76 -40.39
N GLY A 138 -59.81 24.67 -40.50
CA GLY A 138 -58.88 25.77 -40.21
C GLY A 138 -58.73 26.19 -38.74
N LYS A 139 -59.58 25.68 -37.83
CA LYS A 139 -59.53 25.98 -36.39
C LYS A 139 -58.28 25.38 -35.72
N GLU A 140 -57.91 25.93 -34.56
CA GLU A 140 -56.84 25.37 -33.73
C GLU A 140 -57.13 23.92 -33.29
N THR A 141 -56.07 23.17 -32.97
CA THR A 141 -56.17 21.76 -32.55
C THR A 141 -55.51 21.53 -31.20
N THR A 142 -56.21 20.85 -30.29
CA THR A 142 -55.66 20.34 -29.03
C THR A 142 -55.07 18.93 -29.23
N ARG A 143 -54.29 18.46 -28.26
CA ARG A 143 -53.65 17.14 -28.28
C ARG A 143 -54.48 16.15 -27.45
N ASP A 144 -54.99 15.10 -28.11
CA ASP A 144 -55.71 13.99 -27.47
C ASP A 144 -54.82 12.74 -27.39
N VAL A 145 -54.59 12.21 -26.19
CA VAL A 145 -53.58 11.15 -25.95
C VAL A 145 -54.24 9.77 -26.03
N VAL A 146 -54.11 9.12 -27.18
CA VAL A 146 -54.76 7.82 -27.50
C VAL A 146 -53.90 6.59 -27.17
N TRP A 147 -52.57 6.73 -27.13
CA TRP A 147 -51.62 5.73 -26.64
C TRP A 147 -51.71 4.30 -27.26
N ILE A 148 -52.00 4.21 -28.56
CA ILE A 148 -52.26 2.93 -29.27
C ILE A 148 -50.97 2.28 -29.80
N ALA A 149 -50.68 1.07 -29.32
CA ALA A 149 -49.58 0.23 -29.83
C ALA A 149 -49.95 -0.43 -31.18
N LYS A 150 -49.48 0.14 -32.31
CA LYS A 150 -49.91 -0.26 -33.66
C LYS A 150 -49.60 -1.73 -33.99
N SER A 151 -50.52 -2.39 -34.67
CA SER A 151 -50.38 -3.77 -35.14
C SER A 151 -49.28 -3.96 -36.20
N SER A 152 -48.92 -2.89 -36.91
CA SER A 152 -47.87 -2.84 -37.93
C SER A 152 -47.21 -1.45 -37.97
N PRO A 153 -45.89 -1.33 -38.25
CA PRO A 153 -44.93 -2.41 -38.45
C PRO A 153 -44.57 -3.14 -37.15
N LYS A 154 -44.09 -4.39 -37.29
CA LYS A 154 -43.46 -5.18 -36.22
C LYS A 154 -42.00 -5.41 -36.58
N SER A 155 -41.06 -5.00 -35.73
CA SER A 155 -39.62 -5.19 -35.95
C SER A 155 -39.06 -6.26 -35.00
N VAL A 156 -38.47 -7.31 -35.59
CA VAL A 156 -37.92 -8.47 -34.86
C VAL A 156 -36.45 -8.80 -35.17
N SER A 157 -35.80 -8.02 -36.05
CA SER A 157 -34.36 -8.13 -36.31
C SER A 157 -33.80 -6.82 -36.86
N TYR A 158 -32.55 -6.54 -36.51
CA TYR A 158 -31.84 -5.31 -36.81
C TYR A 158 -30.38 -5.62 -37.16
N CYS A 159 -29.76 -4.74 -37.94
CA CYS A 159 -28.34 -4.79 -38.25
C CYS A 159 -27.74 -3.37 -38.28
N PHE A 160 -26.51 -3.26 -38.76
CA PHE A 160 -25.88 -2.00 -39.11
C PHE A 160 -25.02 -2.19 -40.36
N ASP A 161 -24.83 -1.13 -41.12
CA ASP A 161 -24.04 -1.11 -42.36
C ASP A 161 -22.54 -0.78 -42.10
N SER A 162 -21.74 -0.73 -43.16
CA SER A 162 -20.31 -0.39 -43.10
C SER A 162 -20.02 1.08 -42.70
N THR A 163 -21.05 1.92 -42.52
CA THR A 163 -20.97 3.34 -42.12
C THR A 163 -21.28 3.59 -40.64
N PRO A 164 -21.06 2.58 -39.78
CA PRO A 164 -21.76 2.35 -38.52
C PRO A 164 -23.14 2.98 -38.35
N HIS A 165 -24.01 2.86 -39.36
CA HIS A 165 -25.38 3.35 -39.31
C HIS A 165 -26.38 2.18 -39.14
N PHE A 166 -27.45 2.43 -38.37
CA PHE A 166 -28.43 1.41 -37.95
C PHE A 166 -29.40 1.08 -39.09
N GLN A 167 -29.76 -0.20 -39.20
CA GLN A 167 -30.65 -0.71 -40.25
C GLN A 167 -31.68 -1.68 -39.67
N TYR A 168 -32.93 -1.59 -40.13
CA TYR A 168 -33.93 -2.65 -39.91
C TYR A 168 -33.64 -3.84 -40.82
N PHE A 169 -33.62 -5.05 -40.27
CA PHE A 169 -33.16 -6.25 -40.97
C PHE A 169 -34.31 -7.24 -41.25
N GLY A 170 -35.35 -6.73 -41.93
CA GLY A 170 -36.55 -7.50 -42.27
C GLY A 170 -36.28 -8.75 -43.11
N ASP A 171 -35.13 -8.86 -43.77
CA ASP A 171 -34.75 -10.04 -44.55
C ASP A 171 -34.16 -11.17 -43.72
N TRP A 172 -33.54 -10.88 -42.56
CA TRP A 172 -33.22 -11.90 -41.56
C TRP A 172 -34.49 -12.48 -40.93
N ALA A 173 -35.46 -11.61 -40.64
CA ALA A 173 -36.77 -11.98 -40.10
C ALA A 173 -37.63 -12.88 -41.03
N LYS A 174 -37.19 -13.14 -42.28
CA LYS A 174 -37.81 -14.08 -43.23
C LYS A 174 -37.08 -15.43 -43.31
N ARG A 175 -35.87 -15.56 -42.77
CA ARG A 175 -35.08 -16.80 -42.81
C ARG A 175 -35.56 -17.79 -41.73
N PRO A 176 -35.27 -19.11 -41.84
CA PRO A 176 -35.61 -20.09 -40.80
C PRO A 176 -35.12 -19.71 -39.39
N GLU A 177 -33.88 -19.25 -39.27
CA GLU A 177 -33.25 -18.75 -38.04
C GLU A 177 -33.99 -17.53 -37.47
N GLY A 178 -34.60 -16.75 -38.37
CA GLY A 178 -35.45 -15.61 -38.07
C GLY A 178 -36.85 -15.95 -37.53
N GLN A 179 -37.32 -17.21 -37.61
CA GLN A 179 -38.72 -17.54 -37.33
C GLN A 179 -39.06 -17.81 -35.86
N GLY A 180 -38.15 -18.37 -35.06
CA GLY A 180 -38.44 -18.78 -33.67
C GLY A 180 -38.94 -17.68 -32.73
N ASP A 181 -39.69 -18.05 -31.69
CA ASP A 181 -40.25 -17.15 -30.66
C ASP A 181 -39.22 -16.21 -30.03
N ILE A 182 -37.99 -16.72 -29.86
CA ILE A 182 -36.81 -15.95 -29.53
C ILE A 182 -35.86 -16.12 -30.73
N THR A 183 -35.41 -15.01 -31.32
CA THR A 183 -34.54 -15.03 -32.51
C THR A 183 -33.32 -14.14 -32.32
N GLU A 184 -32.21 -14.51 -32.94
CA GLU A 184 -30.97 -13.71 -32.92
C GLU A 184 -31.09 -12.45 -33.77
N SER A 185 -30.44 -11.36 -33.35
CA SER A 185 -30.38 -10.10 -34.10
C SER A 185 -28.97 -9.52 -34.08
N MET A 186 -28.45 -9.07 -35.23
CA MET A 186 -27.08 -8.53 -35.34
C MET A 186 -26.91 -7.22 -34.54
N SER A 187 -27.98 -6.44 -34.46
CA SER A 187 -28.07 -5.16 -33.77
C SER A 187 -29.34 -5.09 -32.91
N LEU A 188 -29.57 -3.97 -32.23
CA LEU A 188 -30.86 -3.56 -31.67
C LEU A 188 -31.07 -2.05 -31.93
N GLN A 189 -32.25 -1.49 -31.63
CA GLN A 189 -32.53 -0.07 -31.89
C GLN A 189 -31.74 0.84 -30.93
N GLY A 190 -31.90 0.63 -29.62
CA GLY A 190 -31.32 1.42 -28.54
C GLY A 190 -32.38 2.01 -27.60
N SER A 191 -33.61 2.15 -28.09
CA SER A 191 -34.77 2.62 -27.32
C SER A 191 -35.16 1.69 -26.18
N CYS A 192 -35.15 0.38 -26.43
CA CYS A 192 -35.41 -0.67 -25.44
C CYS A 192 -34.39 -1.81 -25.54
N PHE A 193 -33.85 -2.25 -24.39
CA PHE A 193 -33.06 -3.48 -24.24
C PHE A 193 -32.93 -3.88 -22.76
N MET A 194 -32.76 -5.17 -22.49
CA MET A 194 -32.61 -5.77 -21.16
C MET A 194 -31.44 -6.76 -21.11
N LEU A 195 -30.72 -6.81 -19.99
CA LEU A 195 -29.65 -7.76 -19.72
C LEU A 195 -29.41 -7.89 -18.20
N THR A 196 -28.54 -8.81 -17.77
CA THR A 196 -28.12 -8.84 -16.36
C THR A 196 -27.37 -7.57 -15.97
N ARG A 197 -27.57 -7.13 -14.73
CA ARG A 197 -26.88 -6.00 -14.12
C ARG A 197 -25.35 -6.16 -14.16
N ASP A 198 -24.88 -7.39 -13.97
CA ASP A 198 -23.46 -7.71 -14.05
C ASP A 198 -22.92 -7.60 -15.48
N LYS A 199 -23.67 -8.01 -16.52
CA LYS A 199 -23.24 -7.76 -17.93
C LYS A 199 -23.31 -6.29 -18.32
N PHE A 200 -24.28 -5.53 -17.82
CA PHE A 200 -24.33 -4.07 -18.02
C PHE A 200 -23.02 -3.42 -17.56
N HIS A 201 -22.53 -3.80 -16.37
CA HIS A 201 -21.28 -3.29 -15.81
C HIS A 201 -20.01 -3.94 -16.44
N GLU A 202 -20.01 -5.25 -16.71
CA GLU A 202 -18.88 -5.97 -17.31
C GLU A 202 -18.52 -5.41 -18.69
N LEU A 203 -19.54 -5.21 -19.54
CA LEU A 203 -19.36 -4.78 -20.92
C LEU A 203 -19.28 -3.25 -21.07
N ASN A 204 -19.43 -2.50 -19.96
CA ASN A 204 -19.58 -1.04 -19.94
C ASN A 204 -20.69 -0.58 -20.91
N VAL A 205 -21.91 -1.11 -20.75
CA VAL A 205 -23.07 -0.72 -21.57
C VAL A 205 -23.44 0.74 -21.25
N CYS A 206 -23.94 1.48 -22.26
CA CYS A 206 -24.18 2.93 -22.17
C CYS A 206 -22.88 3.73 -21.92
N ASP A 207 -21.86 3.45 -22.72
CA ASP A 207 -20.55 4.10 -22.63
C ASP A 207 -20.59 5.58 -23.02
N GLU A 208 -20.44 6.46 -22.03
CA GLU A 208 -20.40 7.92 -22.14
C GLU A 208 -19.24 8.43 -23.04
N ALA A 209 -18.33 7.55 -23.47
CA ALA A 209 -17.35 7.85 -24.49
C ALA A 209 -18.00 8.27 -25.83
N PHE A 210 -19.07 7.58 -26.24
CA PHE A 210 -19.88 7.89 -27.43
C PHE A 210 -20.49 9.30 -27.38
N GLY A 211 -20.93 9.73 -26.19
CA GLY A 211 -21.70 10.96 -25.97
C GLY A 211 -23.15 10.67 -25.58
N SER A 212 -24.00 11.69 -25.57
CA SER A 212 -25.41 11.54 -25.16
C SER A 212 -26.17 10.62 -26.13
N TRP A 213 -26.32 11.03 -27.39
CA TRP A 213 -27.19 10.39 -28.38
C TRP A 213 -26.40 9.84 -29.57
N GLY A 214 -26.90 8.76 -30.18
CA GLY A 214 -26.33 8.13 -31.38
C GLY A 214 -25.67 6.77 -31.12
N SER A 215 -25.75 5.88 -32.11
CA SER A 215 -25.15 4.53 -32.18
C SER A 215 -25.37 3.61 -30.97
N GLN A 216 -26.35 3.86 -30.10
CA GLN A 216 -26.56 3.09 -28.87
C GLN A 216 -26.88 1.62 -29.15
N GLY A 217 -27.81 1.31 -30.05
CA GLY A 217 -28.12 -0.07 -30.37
C GLY A 217 -26.96 -0.87 -30.99
N ILE A 218 -26.15 -0.21 -31.83
CA ILE A 218 -24.91 -0.77 -32.39
C ILE A 218 -23.90 -1.05 -31.28
N GLU A 219 -23.71 -0.09 -30.36
CA GLU A 219 -22.83 -0.23 -29.20
C GLU A 219 -23.22 -1.44 -28.35
N VAL A 220 -24.47 -1.51 -27.88
CA VAL A 220 -24.92 -2.59 -26.97
C VAL A 220 -24.82 -3.96 -27.65
N ALA A 221 -25.25 -4.05 -28.91
CA ALA A 221 -25.25 -5.32 -29.62
C ALA A 221 -23.85 -5.79 -30.01
N ALA A 222 -23.00 -4.90 -30.53
CA ALA A 222 -21.60 -5.22 -30.84
C ALA A 222 -20.85 -5.63 -29.58
N LYS A 223 -21.05 -4.94 -28.44
CA LYS A 223 -20.44 -5.35 -27.16
C LYS A 223 -20.83 -6.77 -26.79
N THR A 224 -22.12 -7.07 -26.77
CA THR A 224 -22.65 -8.39 -26.39
C THR A 224 -22.11 -9.52 -27.30
N TRP A 225 -22.26 -9.37 -28.62
CA TRP A 225 -21.80 -10.36 -29.60
C TRP A 225 -20.29 -10.59 -29.57
N LEU A 226 -19.52 -9.49 -29.57
CA LEU A 226 -18.07 -9.55 -29.74
C LEU A 226 -17.36 -9.98 -28.44
N SER A 227 -17.97 -9.79 -27.26
CA SER A 227 -17.53 -10.44 -26.01
C SER A 227 -17.96 -11.91 -25.90
N GLY A 228 -18.71 -12.42 -26.87
CA GLY A 228 -19.07 -13.83 -27.00
C GLY A 228 -20.46 -14.23 -26.51
N GLY A 229 -21.27 -13.29 -26.02
CA GLY A 229 -22.69 -13.51 -25.71
C GLY A 229 -23.57 -13.41 -26.97
N GLN A 230 -24.90 -13.30 -26.78
CA GLN A 230 -25.88 -13.24 -27.87
C GLN A 230 -26.84 -12.05 -27.72
N VAL A 231 -27.33 -11.52 -28.84
CA VAL A 231 -28.37 -10.49 -28.86
C VAL A 231 -29.65 -11.08 -29.42
N MET A 232 -30.70 -11.07 -28.61
CA MET A 232 -31.94 -11.80 -28.85
C MET A 232 -33.15 -10.86 -28.93
N ILE A 233 -34.16 -11.23 -29.71
CA ILE A 233 -35.46 -10.57 -29.72
C ILE A 233 -36.55 -11.56 -29.29
N ASN A 234 -37.25 -11.24 -28.21
CA ASN A 234 -38.37 -12.02 -27.70
C ASN A 234 -39.68 -11.56 -28.37
N LYS A 235 -40.35 -12.47 -29.08
CA LYS A 235 -41.62 -12.22 -29.79
C LYS A 235 -42.85 -12.56 -28.96
N LYS A 236 -42.70 -13.27 -27.84
CA LYS A 236 -43.80 -13.59 -26.90
C LYS A 236 -44.34 -12.36 -26.18
N THR A 237 -43.62 -11.24 -26.27
CA THR A 237 -43.99 -9.95 -25.71
C THR A 237 -43.49 -8.81 -26.59
N TRP A 238 -43.96 -7.59 -26.34
CA TRP A 238 -43.69 -6.43 -27.20
C TRP A 238 -43.58 -5.13 -26.40
N TYR A 239 -42.93 -4.14 -27.02
CA TYR A 239 -43.02 -2.73 -26.64
C TYR A 239 -43.32 -1.88 -27.88
N ALA A 240 -44.00 -0.76 -27.72
CA ALA A 240 -44.28 0.20 -28.77
C ALA A 240 -43.52 1.50 -28.50
N HIS A 241 -42.93 2.10 -29.53
CA HIS A 241 -42.09 3.30 -29.42
C HIS A 241 -42.59 4.44 -30.33
N MET A 242 -42.67 5.67 -29.82
CA MET A 242 -43.11 6.83 -30.61
C MET A 242 -41.98 7.40 -31.47
N PHE A 243 -42.16 7.42 -32.80
CA PHE A 243 -41.17 7.94 -33.74
C PHE A 243 -41.45 9.39 -34.16
N ARG A 244 -40.52 10.29 -33.82
CA ARG A 244 -40.53 11.74 -34.12
C ARG A 244 -39.83 12.05 -35.46
N THR A 245 -40.48 11.74 -36.58
CA THR A 245 -39.87 11.73 -37.93
C THR A 245 -40.20 12.92 -38.84
N GLN A 246 -41.12 13.80 -38.44
CA GLN A 246 -41.69 14.84 -39.33
C GLN A 246 -41.04 16.23 -39.16
N GLY A 247 -40.11 16.40 -38.21
CA GLY A 247 -39.48 17.69 -37.94
C GLY A 247 -40.40 18.67 -37.17
N GLY A 248 -40.08 19.96 -37.25
CA GLY A 248 -40.79 21.01 -36.51
C GLY A 248 -40.73 20.81 -34.99
N ASP A 249 -41.82 21.12 -34.31
CA ASP A 249 -42.05 20.83 -32.88
C ASP A 249 -42.25 19.32 -32.60
N PHE A 250 -42.63 18.53 -33.62
CA PHE A 250 -42.62 17.06 -33.57
C PHE A 250 -41.23 16.45 -33.89
N SER A 251 -40.19 17.12 -33.40
CA SER A 251 -38.80 16.63 -33.38
C SER A 251 -38.36 16.31 -31.94
N PHE A 252 -37.06 16.19 -31.67
CA PHE A 252 -36.56 15.95 -30.31
C PHE A 252 -36.82 17.18 -29.42
N PRO A 253 -37.30 17.02 -28.17
CA PRO A 253 -37.62 18.16 -27.29
C PRO A 253 -36.37 18.85 -26.68
N TYR A 254 -35.20 18.64 -27.29
CA TYR A 254 -33.93 19.27 -26.94
C TYR A 254 -32.99 19.26 -28.17
N PRO A 255 -32.04 20.21 -28.29
CA PRO A 255 -31.13 20.25 -29.43
C PRO A 255 -30.25 19.00 -29.54
N ILE A 256 -30.16 18.43 -30.75
CA ILE A 256 -29.22 17.35 -31.11
C ILE A 256 -28.35 17.82 -32.27
N SER A 257 -27.03 17.68 -32.17
CA SER A 257 -26.11 18.00 -33.27
C SER A 257 -25.79 16.76 -34.10
N GLY A 258 -25.85 16.89 -35.44
CA GLY A 258 -25.29 15.87 -36.34
C GLY A 258 -23.79 15.59 -36.09
N ARG A 259 -23.06 16.56 -35.52
CA ARG A 259 -21.66 16.36 -35.10
C ARG A 259 -21.52 15.33 -33.96
N ASP A 260 -22.51 15.22 -33.08
CA ASP A 260 -22.50 14.19 -32.02
C ASP A 260 -22.87 12.81 -32.58
N GLN A 261 -23.75 12.75 -33.57
CA GLN A 261 -24.08 11.52 -34.29
C GLN A 261 -22.85 10.96 -35.03
N GLU A 262 -22.14 11.80 -35.80
CA GLU A 262 -20.91 11.38 -36.49
C GLU A 262 -19.77 11.06 -35.52
N LYS A 263 -19.71 11.72 -34.36
CA LYS A 263 -18.79 11.37 -33.27
C LYS A 263 -19.08 9.97 -32.71
N ALA A 264 -20.36 9.62 -32.51
CA ALA A 264 -20.78 8.29 -32.07
C ALA A 264 -20.48 7.21 -33.13
N LYS A 265 -20.78 7.46 -34.41
CA LYS A 265 -20.41 6.55 -35.52
C LYS A 265 -18.89 6.37 -35.65
N LYS A 266 -18.12 7.46 -35.58
CA LYS A 266 -16.66 7.41 -35.63
C LYS A 266 -16.10 6.58 -34.49
N TYR A 267 -16.59 6.78 -33.26
CA TYR A 267 -16.16 5.98 -32.12
C TYR A 267 -16.58 4.50 -32.24
N ALA A 268 -17.78 4.20 -32.76
CA ALA A 268 -18.18 2.82 -33.08
C ALA A 268 -17.22 2.14 -34.08
N ARG A 269 -16.78 2.87 -35.11
CA ARG A 269 -15.80 2.39 -36.09
C ARG A 269 -14.42 2.19 -35.46
N GLU A 270 -13.92 3.19 -34.74
CA GLU A 270 -12.64 3.13 -34.03
C GLU A 270 -12.57 1.96 -33.04
N LEU A 271 -13.69 1.62 -32.40
CA LEU A 271 -13.80 0.62 -31.34
C LEU A 271 -13.98 -0.81 -31.90
N PHE A 272 -14.97 -1.05 -32.76
CA PHE A 272 -15.33 -2.41 -33.19
C PHE A 272 -14.78 -2.81 -34.57
N PHE A 273 -14.75 -1.88 -35.54
CA PHE A 273 -14.39 -2.20 -36.93
C PHE A 273 -12.88 -2.43 -37.09
N ASN A 274 -12.10 -1.75 -36.25
CA ASN A 274 -10.65 -1.95 -36.14
C ASN A 274 -10.27 -3.06 -35.13
N ASN A 275 -11.26 -3.75 -34.54
CA ASN A 275 -11.07 -4.77 -33.50
C ASN A 275 -10.31 -4.26 -32.24
N ASN A 276 -10.52 -2.99 -31.85
CA ASN A 276 -9.78 -2.31 -30.77
C ASN A 276 -10.43 -2.45 -29.38
N TRP A 277 -11.64 -2.99 -29.26
CA TRP A 277 -12.35 -3.04 -27.98
C TRP A 277 -11.74 -4.10 -27.03
N PRO A 278 -11.32 -3.76 -25.79
CA PRO A 278 -10.55 -4.69 -24.95
C PRO A 278 -11.25 -6.01 -24.56
N LEU A 279 -12.59 -6.08 -24.65
CA LEU A 279 -13.36 -7.30 -24.35
C LEU A 279 -13.75 -8.09 -25.60
N GLN A 280 -13.25 -7.69 -26.78
CA GLN A 280 -13.52 -8.31 -28.06
C GLN A 280 -12.80 -9.67 -28.20
N LYS A 281 -13.56 -10.76 -28.02
CA LYS A 281 -13.12 -12.15 -28.22
C LYS A 281 -13.30 -12.62 -29.66
N LYS A 282 -14.21 -11.99 -30.42
CA LYS A 282 -14.52 -12.32 -31.81
C LYS A 282 -14.32 -11.09 -32.71
N PRO A 283 -13.69 -11.20 -33.89
CA PRO A 283 -13.52 -10.05 -34.79
C PRO A 283 -14.87 -9.59 -35.35
N LEU A 284 -14.98 -8.33 -35.80
CA LEU A 284 -16.23 -7.85 -36.42
C LEU A 284 -16.60 -8.65 -37.67
N SER A 285 -15.61 -9.18 -38.41
CA SER A 285 -15.86 -10.06 -39.56
C SER A 285 -16.77 -11.23 -39.18
N TRP A 286 -16.52 -11.91 -38.05
CA TRP A 286 -17.31 -13.05 -37.59
C TRP A 286 -18.78 -12.68 -37.37
N LEU A 287 -19.06 -11.48 -36.86
CA LEU A 287 -20.43 -11.01 -36.65
C LEU A 287 -21.12 -10.69 -38.00
N VAL A 288 -20.41 -10.11 -38.96
CA VAL A 288 -20.93 -9.86 -40.31
C VAL A 288 -21.15 -11.19 -41.06
N GLU A 289 -20.28 -12.19 -40.87
CA GLU A 289 -20.41 -13.54 -41.44
C GLU A 289 -21.61 -14.30 -40.86
N LYS A 290 -21.79 -14.29 -39.54
CA LYS A 290 -22.90 -14.97 -38.85
C LYS A 290 -24.28 -14.55 -39.36
N PHE A 291 -24.40 -13.30 -39.84
CA PHE A 291 -25.64 -12.73 -40.34
C PHE A 291 -25.66 -12.54 -41.87
N TRP A 292 -24.66 -13.05 -42.59
CA TRP A 292 -24.48 -12.83 -44.02
C TRP A 292 -25.63 -13.39 -44.87
N PRO A 293 -26.04 -12.73 -45.98
CA PRO A 293 -25.70 -11.37 -46.39
C PRO A 293 -26.35 -10.32 -45.48
N VAL A 294 -25.61 -9.26 -45.14
CA VAL A 294 -26.07 -8.16 -44.29
C VAL A 294 -26.34 -6.92 -45.15
N ARG A 295 -27.50 -6.28 -44.96
CA ARG A 295 -27.85 -5.02 -45.64
C ARG A 295 -26.80 -3.93 -45.39
N GLY A 296 -26.26 -3.35 -46.45
CA GLY A 296 -25.26 -2.28 -46.37
C GLY A 296 -23.82 -2.77 -46.16
N TRP A 297 -23.54 -4.04 -46.47
CA TRP A 297 -22.19 -4.58 -46.60
C TRP A 297 -21.98 -5.17 -47.98
N THR A 298 -20.75 -5.08 -48.49
CA THR A 298 -20.29 -5.75 -49.72
C THR A 298 -19.35 -6.91 -49.37
N GLU A 299 -19.18 -7.87 -50.28
CA GLU A 299 -18.17 -8.94 -50.11
C GLU A 299 -16.76 -8.36 -49.94
N ASP A 300 -16.52 -7.25 -50.64
CA ASP A 300 -15.35 -6.40 -50.57
C ASP A 300 -15.10 -5.86 -49.14
N ASP A 301 -16.15 -5.37 -48.46
CA ASP A 301 -16.06 -4.88 -47.08
C ASP A 301 -15.87 -6.01 -46.07
N LEU A 302 -16.49 -7.17 -46.32
CA LEU A 302 -16.24 -8.37 -45.54
C LEU A 302 -14.79 -8.87 -45.73
N ALA A 303 -14.24 -8.84 -46.93
CA ALA A 303 -12.84 -9.17 -47.21
C ALA A 303 -11.88 -8.20 -46.52
N LYS A 304 -12.17 -6.89 -46.52
CA LYS A 304 -11.40 -5.86 -45.79
C LYS A 304 -11.40 -6.12 -44.28
N LEU A 305 -12.55 -6.50 -43.69
CA LEU A 305 -12.65 -6.91 -42.28
C LEU A 305 -11.86 -8.20 -41.99
N LYS A 306 -12.04 -9.26 -42.80
CA LYS A 306 -11.35 -10.55 -42.63
C LYS A 306 -9.83 -10.41 -42.67
N ALA A 307 -9.32 -9.61 -43.59
CA ALA A 307 -7.89 -9.34 -43.70
C ALA A 307 -7.36 -8.42 -42.58
N ASN A 308 -8.25 -7.80 -41.79
CA ASN A 308 -7.96 -6.72 -40.84
C ASN A 308 -7.12 -5.57 -41.47
N LYS A 309 -7.23 -5.40 -42.80
CA LYS A 309 -6.44 -4.45 -43.61
C LYS A 309 -7.03 -3.04 -43.61
N PHE A 310 -7.85 -2.70 -42.63
CA PHE A 310 -8.52 -1.40 -42.51
C PHE A 310 -7.58 -0.28 -42.02
N LYS A 311 -6.42 -0.13 -42.69
CA LYS A 311 -5.68 1.13 -42.68
C LYS A 311 -6.60 2.19 -43.27
N PHE A 312 -6.97 3.18 -42.45
CA PHE A 312 -7.37 4.48 -42.98
C PHE A 312 -6.21 5.00 -43.83
N LYS A 313 -6.50 5.77 -44.90
CA LYS A 313 -5.44 6.47 -45.65
C LYS A 313 -4.52 7.17 -44.65
N GLU A 314 -3.23 7.03 -44.88
CA GLU A 314 -2.22 7.76 -44.12
C GLU A 314 -2.44 9.25 -44.38
N VAL A 315 -3.07 9.90 -43.41
CA VAL A 315 -2.82 11.31 -43.16
C VAL A 315 -1.40 11.34 -42.63
N GLU A 316 -0.44 11.69 -43.50
CA GLU A 316 0.88 12.13 -43.06
C GLU A 316 0.68 13.08 -41.87
N PRO A 317 1.44 12.94 -40.76
CA PRO A 317 1.28 13.83 -39.62
C PRO A 317 1.41 15.26 -40.14
N PRO A 318 0.34 16.08 -40.07
CA PRO A 318 0.26 17.28 -40.89
C PRO A 318 1.44 18.18 -40.55
N ALA A 319 2.20 18.55 -41.58
CA ALA A 319 3.31 19.49 -41.46
C ALA A 319 2.83 20.67 -40.61
N PHE A 320 3.55 20.97 -39.52
CA PHE A 320 3.01 21.77 -38.42
C PHE A 320 2.94 23.26 -38.79
N VAL A 321 1.99 23.61 -39.65
CA VAL A 321 1.55 24.98 -39.93
C VAL A 321 0.74 25.43 -38.71
N PRO A 322 1.23 26.39 -37.91
CA PRO A 322 0.63 26.71 -36.62
C PRO A 322 -0.64 27.55 -36.80
N GLN A 323 -1.79 26.90 -36.99
CA GLN A 323 -3.08 27.58 -36.85
C GLN A 323 -3.44 27.72 -35.36
N THR A 324 -3.35 28.95 -34.88
CA THR A 324 -3.53 29.34 -33.48
C THR A 324 -4.98 29.26 -33.03
N VAL A 325 -5.37 28.12 -32.42
CA VAL A 325 -6.60 28.05 -31.61
C VAL A 325 -6.28 28.49 -30.18
N THR A 326 -6.64 29.73 -29.86
CA THR A 326 -6.33 30.39 -28.58
C THR A 326 -7.18 29.86 -27.42
N SER A 327 -6.72 28.80 -26.77
CA SER A 327 -7.13 28.49 -25.38
C SER A 327 -5.89 28.41 -24.48
N SER A 328 -5.62 29.49 -23.75
CA SER A 328 -4.36 29.79 -23.05
C SER A 328 -4.19 29.05 -21.72
N GLY A 329 -4.51 27.75 -21.69
CA GLY A 329 -4.29 26.90 -20.52
C GLY A 329 -2.80 26.58 -20.32
N LYS A 330 -2.19 27.16 -19.28
CA LYS A 330 -0.82 26.80 -18.86
C LYS A 330 -0.77 25.31 -18.48
N LYS A 331 0.08 24.52 -19.15
CA LYS A 331 0.42 23.15 -18.70
C LYS A 331 1.29 23.22 -17.43
N GLY A 332 1.40 22.11 -16.71
CA GLY A 332 2.30 21.97 -15.56
C GLY A 332 2.53 20.48 -15.24
N ILE A 333 3.72 20.14 -14.76
CA ILE A 333 4.09 18.78 -14.33
C ILE A 333 3.91 18.69 -12.81
N ILE A 334 3.22 17.64 -12.36
CA ILE A 334 3.04 17.33 -10.94
C ILE A 334 3.89 16.10 -10.59
N PHE A 335 4.76 16.21 -9.59
CA PHE A 335 5.67 15.16 -9.16
C PHE A 335 5.49 14.90 -7.66
N TYR A 336 4.66 13.91 -7.31
CA TYR A 336 4.41 13.35 -5.96
C TYR A 336 5.27 12.07 -5.77
N THR A 337 5.58 11.56 -4.56
CA THR A 337 6.97 11.06 -4.39
C THR A 337 7.36 10.06 -3.25
N ASP A 338 8.24 9.01 -3.41
CA ASP A 338 8.83 8.14 -2.32
C ASP A 338 10.37 7.60 -2.28
N ASN A 339 11.41 8.48 -2.20
CA ASN A 339 12.91 8.47 -1.99
C ASN A 339 13.56 7.43 -1.08
N GLU A 340 12.77 6.53 -0.51
CA GLU A 340 13.30 5.19 -0.34
C GLU A 340 13.75 4.62 -1.71
N LEU A 341 13.33 5.23 -2.84
CA LEU A 341 14.06 5.25 -4.12
C LEU A 341 15.43 5.98 -4.03
N ALA A 342 16.53 5.26 -4.26
CA ALA A 342 17.89 5.80 -4.20
C ALA A 342 18.20 6.85 -5.29
N GLU A 343 19.11 7.78 -4.97
CA GLU A 343 19.47 8.92 -5.83
C GLU A 343 20.07 8.53 -7.19
N GLU A 344 20.73 7.38 -7.30
CA GLU A 344 21.22 6.82 -8.57
C GLU A 344 20.09 6.61 -9.60
N ILE A 345 18.84 6.49 -9.13
CA ILE A 345 17.64 6.24 -9.93
C ILE A 345 16.74 7.48 -9.95
N ALA A 346 16.60 8.16 -8.81
CA ALA A 346 15.82 9.38 -8.69
C ALA A 346 16.45 10.59 -9.41
N LYS A 347 17.79 10.63 -9.60
CA LYS A 347 18.44 11.70 -10.35
C LYS A 347 18.18 11.59 -11.87
N PRO A 348 18.38 10.45 -12.57
CA PRO A 348 18.00 10.30 -13.99
C PRO A 348 16.55 10.69 -14.29
N VAL A 349 15.61 10.34 -13.39
CA VAL A 349 14.21 10.79 -13.46
C VAL A 349 14.10 12.32 -13.55
N ARG A 350 14.76 13.01 -12.62
CA ARG A 350 14.67 14.47 -12.50
C ARG A 350 15.43 15.17 -13.62
N ASP A 351 16.59 14.66 -14.01
CA ASP A 351 17.35 15.18 -15.15
C ASP A 351 16.50 15.14 -16.43
N GLN A 352 15.81 14.03 -16.70
CA GLN A 352 14.89 13.91 -17.83
C GLN A 352 13.71 14.88 -17.74
N LEU A 353 13.04 14.94 -16.59
CA LEU A 353 11.88 15.83 -16.43
C LEU A 353 12.28 17.32 -16.51
N LEU A 354 13.45 17.71 -16.01
CA LEU A 354 14.01 19.06 -16.19
C LEU A 354 14.30 19.35 -17.67
N ALA A 355 14.86 18.40 -18.41
CA ALA A 355 15.08 18.55 -19.85
C ALA A 355 13.76 18.79 -20.61
N ILE A 356 12.73 17.97 -20.35
CA ILE A 356 11.39 18.12 -20.94
C ILE A 356 10.72 19.44 -20.53
N SER A 357 10.85 19.83 -19.25
CA SER A 357 10.33 21.09 -18.72
C SER A 357 10.92 22.30 -19.44
N LYS A 358 12.24 22.26 -19.72
CA LYS A 358 12.97 23.29 -20.47
C LYS A 358 12.65 23.27 -21.96
N GLU A 359 12.58 22.09 -22.59
CA GLU A 359 12.24 21.90 -24.01
C GLU A 359 10.85 22.44 -24.33
N LYS A 360 9.83 22.02 -23.55
CA LYS A 360 8.41 22.29 -23.83
C LYS A 360 7.86 23.50 -23.07
N ASN A 361 8.69 24.21 -22.31
CA ASN A 361 8.33 25.33 -21.44
C ASN A 361 7.15 25.01 -20.48
N ILE A 362 7.24 23.86 -19.80
CA ILE A 362 6.21 23.37 -18.87
C ILE A 362 6.75 23.43 -17.43
N PRO A 363 6.20 24.26 -16.53
CA PRO A 363 6.68 24.35 -15.15
C PRO A 363 6.46 23.05 -14.38
N ILE A 364 7.50 22.60 -13.67
CA ILE A 364 7.44 21.51 -12.70
C ILE A 364 7.03 22.05 -11.33
N VAL A 365 6.10 21.36 -10.68
CA VAL A 365 5.77 21.52 -9.26
C VAL A 365 5.84 20.15 -8.60
N SER A 366 6.79 20.00 -7.68
CA SER A 366 7.07 18.73 -7.01
C SER A 366 6.61 18.77 -5.55
N SER A 367 5.82 17.80 -5.10
CA SER A 367 5.34 17.68 -3.72
C SER A 367 6.14 16.63 -2.97
N SER A 368 7.43 16.90 -2.89
CA SER A 368 8.38 16.04 -2.20
C SER A 368 8.10 15.98 -0.71
N LEU A 369 8.71 15.03 -0.02
CA LEU A 369 8.74 15.05 1.43
C LEU A 369 10.16 14.90 2.06
N ILE A 370 11.19 14.88 1.21
CA ILE A 370 12.50 15.55 1.39
C ILE A 370 12.50 16.77 0.47
N PRO A 371 12.86 18.01 0.87
CA PRO A 371 13.00 19.11 -0.07
C PRO A 371 14.11 18.82 -1.08
N MET A 372 13.89 19.26 -2.31
CA MET A 372 14.85 19.12 -3.41
C MET A 372 14.80 20.28 -4.40
N ASP A 373 15.92 20.48 -5.08
CA ASP A 373 16.04 21.44 -6.16
C ASP A 373 15.53 20.81 -7.47
N PHE A 374 14.21 20.83 -7.65
CA PHE A 374 13.53 20.25 -8.80
C PHE A 374 12.17 20.92 -9.04
N GLY A 375 12.19 21.97 -9.87
CA GLY A 375 11.04 22.84 -10.11
C GLY A 375 10.62 23.64 -8.87
N LYS A 376 9.37 24.10 -8.84
CA LYS A 376 8.77 24.69 -7.64
C LYS A 376 8.53 23.54 -6.65
N ASN A 377 9.50 23.26 -5.79
CA ASN A 377 9.44 22.16 -4.85
C ASN A 377 8.69 22.52 -3.56
N ILE A 378 7.91 21.56 -3.09
CA ILE A 378 6.82 21.77 -2.17
C ILE A 378 6.87 20.67 -1.11
N HIS A 379 7.66 20.95 -0.07
CA HIS A 379 7.96 19.98 0.97
C HIS A 379 6.70 19.62 1.78
N SER A 380 6.45 18.31 1.91
CA SER A 380 5.26 17.68 2.52
C SER A 380 5.54 16.87 3.80
N PRO A 381 6.51 17.27 4.64
CA PRO A 381 7.16 16.41 5.65
C PRO A 381 6.19 15.74 6.62
N GLU A 382 5.09 16.41 6.92
CA GLU A 382 3.98 15.96 7.75
C GLU A 382 3.42 14.55 7.49
N LEU A 383 3.62 13.99 6.29
CA LEU A 383 2.84 12.87 5.79
C LEU A 383 3.61 11.54 5.89
N LYS A 384 3.32 10.70 6.89
CA LYS A 384 3.88 9.33 7.00
C LYS A 384 3.76 8.53 5.72
N ARG A 385 4.86 7.94 5.24
CA ARG A 385 4.89 7.01 4.09
C ARG A 385 3.62 6.14 4.05
N GLY A 386 2.66 6.51 3.19
CA GLY A 386 1.29 6.00 3.26
C GLY A 386 0.46 6.29 2.02
N MET A 387 -0.72 5.67 1.92
CA MET A 387 -1.64 5.95 0.81
C MET A 387 -2.42 7.26 1.00
N VAL A 388 -2.75 7.62 2.25
CA VAL A 388 -3.24 8.97 2.61
C VAL A 388 -2.20 10.03 2.19
N THR A 389 -0.93 9.73 2.43
CA THR A 389 0.23 10.55 2.08
C THR A 389 0.40 10.72 0.58
N LEU A 390 0.41 9.63 -0.18
CA LEU A 390 0.39 9.63 -1.65
C LEU A 390 -0.68 10.58 -2.21
N PHE A 391 -1.93 10.45 -1.74
CA PHE A 391 -3.03 11.31 -2.20
C PHE A 391 -2.90 12.76 -1.70
N THR A 392 -2.37 12.99 -0.50
CA THR A 392 -2.23 14.34 0.06
C THR A 392 -1.05 15.08 -0.59
N GLN A 393 0.02 14.39 -1.00
CA GLN A 393 1.04 14.95 -1.88
C GLN A 393 0.46 15.32 -3.24
N ILE A 394 -0.26 14.40 -3.91
CA ILE A 394 -0.86 14.71 -5.22
C ILE A 394 -1.79 15.91 -5.11
N LEU A 395 -2.72 15.86 -4.14
CA LEU A 395 -3.64 16.94 -3.82
C LEU A 395 -2.90 18.25 -3.66
N ARG A 396 -1.93 18.29 -2.76
CA ARG A 396 -1.30 19.56 -2.42
C ARG A 396 -0.21 19.98 -3.42
N ALA A 397 0.28 19.10 -4.30
CA ALA A 397 1.09 19.47 -5.47
C ALA A 397 0.24 20.23 -6.49
N LEU A 398 -0.98 19.73 -6.71
CA LEU A 398 -1.99 20.41 -7.51
C LEU A 398 -2.33 21.73 -6.82
N GLU A 399 -2.60 21.74 -5.52
CA GLU A 399 -2.68 22.94 -4.67
C GLU A 399 -1.29 23.57 -4.40
N ALA A 400 -0.33 23.48 -5.31
CA ALA A 400 0.96 24.16 -5.19
C ALA A 400 1.51 24.76 -6.50
N SER A 401 0.85 24.56 -7.63
CA SER A 401 1.29 25.15 -8.89
C SER A 401 0.89 26.63 -8.98
N ASP A 402 1.48 27.37 -9.92
CA ASP A 402 0.98 28.69 -10.32
C ASP A 402 -0.16 28.57 -11.34
N ALA A 403 -0.37 27.35 -11.84
CA ALA A 403 -1.73 26.82 -11.83
C ALA A 403 -2.14 26.51 -10.35
N ASP A 404 -2.39 27.56 -9.54
CA ASP A 404 -3.37 27.54 -8.43
C ASP A 404 -2.91 26.79 -7.09
N ILE A 405 -2.13 27.47 -6.15
CA ILE A 405 -1.89 27.31 -4.63
C ILE A 405 -0.41 27.06 -4.07
N ILE A 406 -0.09 26.67 -2.77
CA ILE A 406 1.28 26.51 -2.07
C ILE A 406 1.34 25.74 -0.66
N PHE A 407 2.49 25.13 -0.22
CA PHE A 407 2.82 24.54 1.16
C PHE A 407 3.80 25.37 2.15
N PHE A 408 4.67 24.76 3.02
CA PHE A 408 4.59 24.73 4.54
C PHE A 408 5.95 24.55 5.38
N CYS A 409 6.13 24.91 6.71
CA CYS A 409 7.25 24.54 7.71
C CYS A 409 7.40 25.32 9.10
N PHE A 410 8.13 24.80 10.15
CA PHE A 410 8.33 25.32 11.57
C PHE A 410 9.27 26.54 11.82
N GLN A 411 9.13 27.34 12.89
CA GLN A 411 10.17 28.37 13.24
C GLN A 411 11.51 27.84 13.79
N GLY A 412 12.62 28.49 13.41
CA GLY A 412 14.00 28.06 13.71
C GLY A 412 14.46 28.02 15.17
N ASN A 413 13.78 28.69 16.10
CA ASN A 413 14.09 28.62 17.54
C ASN A 413 13.38 27.47 18.26
N THR A 414 12.68 26.60 17.53
CA THR A 414 12.10 25.35 18.05
C THR A 414 13.22 24.40 18.51
N HIS A 415 13.09 23.82 19.70
CA HIS A 415 14.09 22.91 20.25
C HIS A 415 13.76 21.45 19.93
N ILE A 416 14.76 20.65 19.59
CA ILE A 416 14.66 19.24 19.19
C ILE A 416 15.42 18.38 20.21
N GLU A 417 14.88 17.23 20.60
CA GLU A 417 15.58 16.31 21.51
C GLU A 417 16.67 15.52 20.78
N THR A 418 17.93 15.78 21.12
CA THR A 418 19.11 15.01 20.69
C THR A 418 19.61 14.08 21.80
N VAL A 419 20.48 13.13 21.48
CA VAL A 419 21.21 12.31 22.48
C VAL A 419 22.00 13.14 23.50
N SER A 420 22.33 14.41 23.19
CA SER A 420 23.06 15.33 24.08
C SER A 420 22.15 16.24 24.92
N GLY A 421 20.82 16.15 24.75
CA GLY A 421 19.82 17.07 25.26
C GLY A 421 19.15 17.89 24.15
N GLN A 422 18.37 18.91 24.52
CA GLN A 422 17.65 19.74 23.54
C GLN A 422 18.56 20.73 22.81
N LYS A 423 18.51 20.75 21.47
CA LYS A 423 19.27 21.65 20.57
C LYS A 423 18.29 22.36 19.63
N ARG A 424 18.53 23.63 19.28
CA ARG A 424 17.64 24.39 18.36
C ARG A 424 17.67 23.79 16.95
N ILE A 425 16.51 23.74 16.29
CA ILE A 425 16.36 23.19 14.93
C ILE A 425 17.22 23.93 13.89
N ASP A 426 17.43 25.25 14.04
CA ASP A 426 18.34 26.03 13.19
C ASP A 426 19.84 25.78 13.47
N LYS A 427 20.15 24.86 14.39
CA LYS A 427 21.50 24.44 14.79
C LYS A 427 21.67 22.93 14.78
N ILE A 428 20.66 22.15 14.37
CA ILE A 428 20.80 20.72 14.15
C ILE A 428 21.64 20.50 12.89
N GLU A 429 22.50 19.48 12.90
CA GLU A 429 23.39 19.12 11.80
C GLU A 429 23.13 17.68 11.32
N VAL A 430 23.53 17.38 10.08
CA VAL A 430 23.39 16.05 9.49
C VAL A 430 24.30 15.06 10.23
N GLY A 431 23.75 13.90 10.59
CA GLY A 431 24.39 12.88 11.42
C GLY A 431 24.08 12.99 12.92
N GLU A 432 23.51 14.11 13.41
CA GLU A 432 23.13 14.20 14.82
C GLU A 432 21.97 13.27 15.17
N LEU A 433 22.10 12.52 16.27
CA LEU A 433 21.09 11.56 16.72
C LEU A 433 19.94 12.29 17.45
N VAL A 434 18.74 12.31 16.85
CA VAL A 434 17.52 12.89 17.43
C VAL A 434 16.53 11.80 17.87
N LYS A 435 15.71 12.11 18.88
CA LYS A 435 14.69 11.19 19.41
C LYS A 435 13.46 11.16 18.51
N THR A 436 12.89 9.98 18.26
CA THR A 436 11.82 9.75 17.27
C THR A 436 10.47 9.41 17.90
N HIS A 437 9.41 9.26 17.10
CA HIS A 437 8.09 8.86 17.59
C HIS A 437 8.03 7.50 18.30
N LEU A 438 9.03 6.61 18.09
CA LEU A 438 9.16 5.32 18.78
C LEU A 438 10.04 5.40 20.03
N GLY A 439 10.50 6.60 20.42
CA GLY A 439 11.34 6.81 21.60
C GLY A 439 12.80 6.37 21.47
N ARG A 440 13.18 5.80 20.33
CA ARG A 440 14.59 5.52 19.96
C ARG A 440 15.26 6.77 19.38
N TYR A 441 16.58 6.72 19.26
CA TYR A 441 17.37 7.77 18.61
C TYR A 441 17.83 7.32 17.23
N ARG A 442 17.80 8.24 16.26
CA ARG A 442 18.17 8.00 14.85
C ARG A 442 18.89 9.24 14.29
N PRO A 443 19.86 9.07 13.38
CA PRO A 443 20.59 10.18 12.80
C PRO A 443 19.68 11.04 11.92
N VAL A 444 19.89 12.35 12.00
CA VAL A 444 19.33 13.32 11.07
C VAL A 444 20.00 13.12 9.72
N THR A 445 19.28 12.60 8.73
CA THR A 445 19.80 12.37 7.38
C THR A 445 19.86 13.66 6.56
N LYS A 446 19.03 14.66 6.89
CA LYS A 446 19.04 15.96 6.21
C LYS A 446 18.41 17.06 7.09
N VAL A 447 18.86 18.30 6.94
CA VAL A 447 18.35 19.49 7.64
C VAL A 447 17.75 20.43 6.60
N PHE A 448 16.62 21.06 6.94
CA PHE A 448 15.83 21.88 6.03
C PHE A 448 15.65 23.28 6.59
N ALA A 449 15.75 24.29 5.72
CA ALA A 449 15.51 25.70 6.03
C ALA A 449 14.94 26.40 4.80
N ARG A 450 13.94 27.27 4.97
CA ARG A 450 13.39 28.14 3.92
C ARG A 450 12.94 29.51 4.47
N PRO A 451 13.04 30.60 3.72
CA PRO A 451 12.60 31.93 4.14
C PRO A 451 11.07 32.03 4.35
N TYR A 452 10.63 32.58 5.47
CA TYR A 452 9.22 32.78 5.81
C TYR A 452 8.81 34.26 5.81
N LYS A 453 7.72 34.59 5.10
CA LYS A 453 7.24 35.96 4.91
C LYS A 453 6.41 36.42 6.11
N GLN A 454 6.67 37.63 6.61
CA GLN A 454 6.07 38.17 7.84
C GLN A 454 4.52 38.21 7.88
N ARG A 455 3.84 38.17 6.72
CA ARG A 455 2.37 38.19 6.61
C ARG A 455 1.70 36.81 6.61
N SER A 456 2.47 35.73 6.50
CA SER A 456 1.94 34.37 6.48
C SER A 456 1.53 33.91 7.91
N PRO A 457 0.44 33.14 8.07
CA PRO A 457 -0.10 32.79 9.38
C PRO A 457 0.73 31.71 10.09
N ILE A 458 0.98 31.91 11.38
CA ILE A 458 1.65 30.94 12.26
C ILE A 458 0.67 30.51 13.35
N VAL A 459 0.66 29.22 13.66
CA VAL A 459 -0.03 28.69 14.85
C VAL A 459 1.00 28.53 15.96
N GLN A 460 0.76 29.23 17.06
CA GLN A 460 1.42 28.99 18.33
C GLN A 460 0.54 28.03 19.14
N ILE A 461 1.01 26.80 19.30
CA ILE A 461 0.38 25.81 20.18
C ILE A 461 1.08 25.93 21.53
N ASP A 462 0.33 26.30 22.57
CA ASP A 462 0.82 26.35 23.94
C ASP A 462 0.33 25.09 24.67
N THR A 463 1.27 24.20 24.99
CA THR A 463 1.03 22.99 25.78
C THR A 463 1.42 23.23 27.23
N GLN A 464 1.02 22.32 28.12
CA GLN A 464 1.48 22.35 29.50
C GLN A 464 3.02 22.29 29.66
N PHE A 465 3.78 21.81 28.66
CA PHE A 465 5.25 21.70 28.74
C PHE A 465 5.99 22.80 27.96
N SER A 466 5.47 23.26 26.83
CA SER A 466 6.20 24.08 25.85
C SER A 466 5.28 24.94 24.98
N SER A 467 5.86 25.94 24.31
CA SER A 467 5.20 26.75 23.28
C SER A 467 5.85 26.48 21.92
N ILE A 468 5.04 26.13 20.93
CA ILE A 468 5.51 25.61 19.64
C ILE A 468 4.99 26.49 18.51
N LYS A 469 5.92 27.13 17.79
CA LYS A 469 5.59 28.04 16.67
C LYS A 469 5.79 27.33 15.35
N CYS A 470 4.69 26.79 14.87
CA CYS A 470 4.59 26.03 13.63
C CYS A 470 3.73 26.80 12.62
N THR A 471 3.75 26.34 11.39
CA THR A 471 2.75 26.78 10.42
C THR A 471 1.48 25.91 10.54
N PRO A 472 0.29 26.42 10.14
CA PRO A 472 -1.05 25.84 10.37
C PRO A 472 -1.29 24.36 10.01
N GLU A 473 -0.36 23.71 9.37
CA GLU A 473 -0.47 22.39 8.80
C GLU A 473 0.43 21.36 9.47
N HIS A 474 1.39 21.80 10.30
CA HIS A 474 2.44 20.92 10.78
C HIS A 474 1.84 19.94 11.78
N PRO A 475 2.01 18.62 11.60
CA PRO A 475 1.26 17.66 12.35
C PRO A 475 1.97 17.38 13.66
N PHE A 476 1.14 17.11 14.63
CA PHE A 476 1.53 16.51 15.87
C PHE A 476 0.94 15.12 15.90
N TYR A 477 1.62 14.17 16.55
CA TYR A 477 0.97 12.91 16.87
C TYR A 477 0.09 13.15 18.10
N VAL A 478 -1.19 12.82 18.01
CA VAL A 478 -2.25 13.21 18.96
C VAL A 478 -3.05 11.98 19.34
N TYR A 479 -3.61 11.99 20.55
CA TYR A 479 -4.70 11.11 20.95
C TYR A 479 -6.01 11.90 21.01
N THR A 480 -6.95 11.53 20.13
CA THR A 480 -8.31 12.08 20.06
C THR A 480 -9.29 10.90 20.12
N LYS A 481 -10.47 11.07 20.74
CA LYS A 481 -11.60 10.11 20.65
C LYS A 481 -11.22 8.62 20.88
N ASN A 482 -10.29 8.37 21.80
CA ASN A 482 -9.70 7.07 22.14
C ASN A 482 -8.82 6.39 21.05
N GLN A 483 -8.28 7.12 20.08
CA GLN A 483 -7.34 6.63 19.06
C GLN A 483 -6.14 7.57 18.88
N LYS A 484 -5.04 7.07 18.28
CA LYS A 484 -3.81 7.84 18.02
C LYS A 484 -3.67 8.16 16.53
N GLU A 485 -3.58 9.43 16.19
CA GLU A 485 -3.55 9.92 14.80
C GLU A 485 -2.58 11.11 14.61
N TRP A 486 -2.38 11.56 13.37
CA TRP A 486 -1.52 12.70 13.04
C TRP A 486 -2.38 13.89 12.63
N VAL A 487 -2.47 14.91 13.50
CA VAL A 487 -3.37 16.05 13.33
C VAL A 487 -2.58 17.31 12.97
N PRO A 488 -2.87 17.98 11.83
CA PRO A 488 -2.29 19.26 11.46
C PRO A 488 -2.55 20.38 12.48
N ALA A 489 -1.59 21.28 12.71
CA ALA A 489 -1.65 22.32 13.75
C ALA A 489 -2.93 23.18 13.82
N SER A 490 -3.62 23.42 12.69
CA SER A 490 -4.88 24.18 12.62
C SER A 490 -6.15 23.36 12.85
N ARG A 491 -6.03 22.03 12.87
CA ARG A 491 -7.09 21.08 13.24
C ARG A 491 -6.97 20.58 14.68
N LEU A 492 -5.97 21.07 15.43
CA LEU A 492 -5.88 20.83 16.86
C LEU A 492 -6.94 21.66 17.59
N GLU A 493 -7.58 21.05 18.57
CA GLU A 493 -8.60 21.68 19.41
C GLU A 493 -8.21 21.63 20.90
N ILE A 494 -8.73 22.56 21.71
CA ILE A 494 -8.48 22.55 23.16
C ILE A 494 -9.27 21.39 23.78
N GLY A 495 -8.55 20.34 24.17
CA GLY A 495 -9.09 19.03 24.53
C GLY A 495 -8.27 17.89 23.93
N ASP A 496 -7.55 18.14 22.84
CA ASP A 496 -6.59 17.21 22.26
C ASP A 496 -5.37 16.99 23.18
N MET A 497 -4.84 15.76 23.16
CA MET A 497 -3.60 15.40 23.85
C MET A 497 -2.51 15.05 22.85
N LEU A 498 -1.53 15.95 22.69
CA LEU A 498 -0.32 15.69 21.91
C LEU A 498 0.50 14.57 22.57
N LEU A 499 1.30 13.83 21.79
CA LEU A 499 1.96 12.62 22.27
C LEU A 499 3.48 12.77 22.39
N TYR A 500 4.02 12.15 23.45
CA TYR A 500 5.44 11.91 23.67
C TYR A 500 5.71 10.40 23.82
N PRO A 501 6.86 9.86 23.36
CA PRO A 501 7.14 8.43 23.45
C PRO A 501 7.50 7.99 24.88
N SER A 502 6.72 7.05 25.42
CA SER A 502 7.06 6.35 26.66
C SER A 502 8.12 5.28 26.40
N GLU A 503 9.22 5.37 27.13
CA GLU A 503 10.26 4.35 27.14
C GLU A 503 9.81 3.19 28.06
N ASN A 504 8.99 2.25 27.57
CA ASN A 504 8.43 1.13 28.35
C ASN A 504 9.44 0.02 28.71
N ARG A 505 10.65 0.41 29.10
CA ARG A 505 11.77 -0.46 29.47
C ARG A 505 11.95 -0.44 30.98
N ARG A 506 12.00 -1.62 31.59
CA ARG A 506 12.28 -1.78 33.03
C ARG A 506 13.76 -1.55 33.28
N ASP A 507 14.08 -0.66 34.20
CA ASP A 507 15.45 -0.38 34.61
C ASP A 507 15.89 -1.32 35.74
N TYR A 508 17.17 -1.65 35.76
CA TYR A 508 17.75 -2.57 36.74
C TYR A 508 19.09 -2.09 37.25
N LEU A 509 19.35 -2.38 38.53
CA LEU A 509 20.66 -2.26 39.14
C LEU A 509 21.21 -3.66 39.44
N THR A 510 22.44 -3.93 38.98
CA THR A 510 23.15 -5.20 39.20
C THR A 510 24.31 -4.94 40.16
N PHE A 511 24.21 -5.43 41.39
CA PHE A 511 25.22 -5.22 42.43
C PHE A 511 25.14 -6.27 43.54
N ASP A 512 26.28 -6.86 43.91
CA ASP A 512 26.34 -7.79 45.04
C ASP A 512 26.18 -7.06 46.38
N VAL A 513 25.41 -7.67 47.28
CA VAL A 513 25.09 -7.16 48.63
C VAL A 513 25.03 -8.35 49.60
N MET A 514 25.54 -8.19 50.82
CA MET A 514 25.50 -9.25 51.85
C MET A 514 24.47 -8.97 52.96
N LEU A 515 23.27 -9.55 52.79
CA LEU A 515 22.19 -9.55 53.77
C LEU A 515 22.36 -10.68 54.82
N ARG A 516 22.63 -10.36 56.10
CA ARG A 516 22.57 -11.36 57.19
C ARG A 516 21.12 -11.61 57.63
N SER A 517 20.58 -12.81 57.47
CA SER A 517 19.35 -13.21 58.17
C SER A 517 19.61 -13.40 59.67
N SER A 518 18.56 -13.35 60.48
CA SER A 518 18.55 -13.89 61.84
C SER A 518 17.80 -15.22 61.79
N THR A 519 18.35 -16.28 62.38
CA THR A 519 17.58 -17.49 62.69
C THR A 519 16.78 -17.26 63.97
N SER A 520 15.81 -18.14 64.26
CA SER A 520 14.92 -18.04 65.43
C SER A 520 15.67 -18.08 66.78
N ASN A 521 16.85 -18.71 66.83
CA ASN A 521 17.58 -18.99 68.07
C ASN A 521 18.80 -18.07 68.27
N GLY A 522 18.65 -16.76 67.98
CA GLY A 522 19.60 -15.70 68.36
C GLY A 522 20.96 -15.66 67.64
N GLY A 523 21.38 -16.71 66.94
CA GLY A 523 22.67 -16.80 66.26
C GLY A 523 22.75 -16.06 64.90
N TYR A 524 23.83 -15.31 64.67
CA TYR A 524 24.07 -14.60 63.40
C TYR A 524 24.64 -15.51 62.30
N GLY A 525 23.79 -16.36 61.69
CA GLY A 525 24.15 -17.15 60.52
C GLY A 525 24.53 -16.30 59.29
N LYS A 526 25.60 -16.70 58.57
CA LYS A 526 25.96 -16.10 57.28
C LYS A 526 25.18 -16.77 56.14
N MET A 527 24.07 -16.17 55.71
CA MET A 527 23.35 -16.59 54.50
C MET A 527 23.56 -15.54 53.39
N ASN A 528 24.27 -15.90 52.32
CA ASN A 528 24.70 -14.95 51.28
C ASN A 528 23.61 -14.73 50.21
N ILE A 529 22.63 -13.85 50.48
CA ILE A 529 21.63 -13.45 49.48
C ILE A 529 22.24 -12.50 48.44
N LYS A 530 22.76 -13.05 47.32
CA LYS A 530 23.12 -12.25 46.13
C LYS A 530 21.87 -11.61 45.52
N ILE A 531 21.69 -10.29 45.66
CA ILE A 531 20.72 -9.52 44.87
C ILE A 531 21.30 -9.29 43.47
N GLY A 532 21.34 -10.34 42.65
CA GLY A 532 21.98 -10.28 41.32
C GLY A 532 21.35 -9.26 40.36
N ARG A 533 20.11 -8.82 40.61
CA ARG A 533 19.37 -7.83 39.83
C ARG A 533 18.24 -7.23 40.67
N LEU A 534 18.19 -5.90 40.82
CA LEU A 534 17.12 -5.17 41.52
C LEU A 534 16.38 -4.27 40.53
N GLU A 535 15.04 -4.36 40.47
CA GLU A 535 14.22 -3.53 39.58
C GLU A 535 14.02 -2.12 40.13
N VAL A 536 14.35 -1.11 39.32
CA VAL A 536 14.18 0.31 39.62
C VAL A 536 12.81 0.75 39.13
N ASP A 537 11.96 1.13 40.07
CA ASP A 537 10.69 1.82 39.86
C ASP A 537 10.77 3.27 40.34
N ARG A 538 9.69 4.03 40.11
CA ARG A 538 9.55 5.43 40.54
C ARG A 538 9.89 5.62 42.04
N GLY A 539 9.55 4.63 42.88
CA GLY A 539 9.86 4.63 44.32
C GLY A 539 11.36 4.55 44.62
N LEU A 540 12.06 3.54 44.08
CA LEU A 540 13.51 3.42 44.26
C LEU A 540 14.27 4.58 43.59
N ALA A 541 13.78 5.09 42.46
CA ALA A 541 14.34 6.27 41.80
C ALA A 541 14.21 7.54 42.66
N ARG A 542 13.02 7.85 43.22
CA ARG A 542 12.80 8.97 44.15
C ARG A 542 13.70 8.87 45.40
N PHE A 543 13.80 7.67 45.98
CA PHE A 543 14.71 7.39 47.12
C PHE A 543 16.18 7.66 46.76
N MET A 544 16.62 7.30 45.56
CA MET A 544 17.99 7.57 45.09
C MET A 544 18.23 9.05 44.74
N GLY A 545 17.19 9.79 44.35
CA GLY A 545 17.20 11.25 44.24
C GLY A 545 17.36 11.93 45.60
N MET A 546 16.54 11.53 46.58
CA MET A 546 16.66 12.00 47.97
C MET A 546 18.03 11.67 48.58
N TYR A 547 18.67 10.57 48.18
CA TYR A 547 20.04 10.27 48.61
C TYR A 547 21.09 11.23 48.00
N LEU A 548 20.86 11.71 46.77
CA LEU A 548 21.73 12.74 46.19
C LEU A 548 21.63 14.07 46.96
N ALA A 549 20.46 14.42 47.51
CA ALA A 549 20.27 15.55 48.42
C ALA A 549 20.77 15.21 49.86
N GLU A 550 19.92 14.60 50.69
CA GLU A 550 20.13 14.40 52.14
C GLU A 550 20.94 13.17 52.52
N GLY A 551 21.33 12.37 51.52
CA GLY A 551 22.08 11.15 51.72
C GLY A 551 23.56 11.36 52.06
N HIS A 552 24.04 10.56 53.02
CA HIS A 552 25.45 10.44 53.40
C HIS A 552 25.87 8.97 53.58
N PHE A 553 27.19 8.74 53.62
CA PHE A 553 27.80 7.43 53.91
C PHE A 553 28.26 7.40 55.36
N ASN A 554 27.88 6.38 56.14
CA ASN A 554 28.09 6.36 57.59
C ASN A 554 29.48 5.87 58.06
N GLY A 555 30.47 5.87 57.16
CA GLY A 555 31.85 5.46 57.45
C GLY A 555 32.08 3.93 57.48
N LYS A 556 31.04 3.09 57.51
CA LYS A 556 31.16 1.63 57.56
C LYS A 556 30.40 0.94 56.41
N ASN A 557 29.25 0.34 56.69
CA ASN A 557 28.46 -0.40 55.71
C ASN A 557 27.11 0.27 55.39
N GLY A 558 26.69 1.29 56.14
CA GLY A 558 25.38 1.89 55.98
C GLY A 558 25.37 3.18 55.17
N ILE A 559 24.16 3.52 54.75
CA ILE A 559 23.79 4.86 54.28
C ILE A 559 22.86 5.50 55.31
N GLY A 560 22.91 6.82 55.38
CA GLY A 560 22.04 7.62 56.23
C GLY A 560 21.39 8.74 55.43
N PHE A 561 20.19 9.12 55.83
CA PHE A 561 19.49 10.34 55.42
C PHE A 561 19.32 11.21 56.67
N THR A 562 19.32 12.54 56.50
CA THR A 562 19.06 13.49 57.58
C THR A 562 17.95 14.43 57.13
N PHE A 563 16.89 14.56 57.91
CA PHE A 563 15.75 15.41 57.61
C PHE A 563 15.47 16.37 58.77
N ASN A 564 14.75 17.46 58.51
CA ASN A 564 14.10 18.22 59.56
C ASN A 564 13.08 17.32 60.29
N ASN A 565 12.90 17.52 61.59
CA ASN A 565 11.93 16.75 62.39
C ASN A 565 10.51 16.83 61.81
N ASN A 566 10.15 17.96 61.18
CA ASN A 566 8.83 18.21 60.62
C ASN A 566 8.58 17.56 59.23
N GLU A 567 9.62 17.07 58.54
CA GLU A 567 9.54 16.50 57.18
C GLU A 567 9.06 15.03 57.18
N LYS A 568 7.98 14.76 57.90
CA LYS A 568 7.53 13.40 58.22
C LYS A 568 7.16 12.57 56.98
N GLU A 569 6.64 13.19 55.90
CA GLU A 569 6.36 12.48 54.65
C GLU A 569 7.63 11.85 54.04
N TYR A 570 8.72 12.61 53.98
CA TYR A 570 9.98 12.16 53.39
C TYR A 570 10.68 11.15 54.28
N GLN A 571 10.59 11.34 55.61
CA GLN A 571 11.03 10.35 56.58
C GLN A 571 10.33 9.00 56.35
N ASP A 572 9.00 8.97 56.43
CA ASP A 572 8.21 7.73 56.39
C ASP A 572 8.28 7.06 55.00
N PHE A 573 8.43 7.83 53.92
CA PHE A 573 8.74 7.32 52.58
C PHE A 573 10.11 6.61 52.50
N VAL A 574 11.17 7.20 53.07
CA VAL A 574 12.51 6.59 53.09
C VAL A 574 12.50 5.28 53.90
N GLU A 575 11.80 5.25 55.05
CA GLU A 575 11.66 4.03 55.86
C GLU A 575 10.88 2.92 55.13
N LYS A 576 9.83 3.29 54.37
CA LYS A 576 9.08 2.37 53.50
C LYS A 576 9.99 1.74 52.44
N ILE A 577 10.73 2.52 51.67
CA ILE A 577 11.60 1.98 50.60
C ILE A 577 12.76 1.14 51.17
N CYS A 578 13.30 1.50 52.34
CA CYS A 578 14.27 0.67 53.07
C CYS A 578 13.72 -0.76 53.30
N TYR A 579 12.46 -0.87 53.75
CA TYR A 579 11.82 -2.15 54.00
C TYR A 579 11.41 -2.87 52.71
N GLU A 580 10.79 -2.18 51.76
CA GLU A 580 10.24 -2.80 50.55
C GLU A 580 11.34 -3.32 49.60
N LYS A 581 12.37 -2.51 49.32
CA LYS A 581 13.40 -2.84 48.33
C LYS A 581 14.59 -3.60 48.91
N PHE A 582 15.02 -3.28 50.13
CA PHE A 582 16.21 -3.87 50.75
C PHE A 582 15.89 -4.88 51.87
N LYS A 583 14.61 -5.11 52.18
CA LYS A 583 14.12 -6.03 53.24
C LYS A 583 14.77 -5.76 54.60
N ARG A 584 14.95 -4.48 54.96
CA ARG A 584 15.48 -4.04 56.26
C ARG A 584 14.66 -2.89 56.83
N ARG A 585 14.37 -2.97 58.13
CA ARG A 585 13.95 -1.80 58.89
C ARG A 585 15.13 -0.86 59.07
N SER A 586 14.87 0.43 58.84
CA SER A 586 15.71 1.55 59.22
C SER A 586 15.87 1.65 60.74
N ARG A 587 16.85 2.45 61.19
CA ARG A 587 16.92 3.00 62.55
C ARG A 587 16.71 4.51 62.48
N LYS A 588 15.58 4.98 62.99
CA LYS A 588 15.29 6.41 63.19
C LYS A 588 16.01 6.90 64.46
N ARG A 589 16.58 8.10 64.41
CA ARG A 589 17.16 8.83 65.55
C ARG A 589 16.67 10.26 65.48
N ILE A 590 16.05 10.75 66.53
CA ILE A 590 15.48 12.11 66.59
C ILE A 590 16.29 12.92 67.60
N GLN A 591 16.79 14.07 67.16
CA GLN A 591 17.45 15.10 67.97
C GLN A 591 16.98 16.48 67.47
N TRP A 592 17.90 17.43 67.26
CA TRP A 592 17.63 18.67 66.50
C TRP A 592 17.36 18.41 65.00
N SER A 593 17.64 17.21 64.52
CA SER A 593 17.24 16.67 63.21
C SER A 593 16.90 15.18 63.33
N THR A 594 16.16 14.64 62.35
CA THR A 594 15.81 13.22 62.28
C THR A 594 16.73 12.50 61.30
N GLN A 595 17.55 11.59 61.82
CA GLN A 595 18.40 10.72 61.00
C GLN A 595 17.76 9.35 60.79
N ILE A 596 17.78 8.87 59.55
CA ILE A 596 17.29 7.55 59.15
C ILE A 596 18.47 6.74 58.62
N LEU A 597 18.85 5.69 59.37
CA LEU A 597 20.07 4.91 59.12
C LEU A 597 19.72 3.47 58.71
N ILE A 598 20.24 3.02 57.56
CA ILE A 598 20.13 1.64 57.10
C ILE A 598 21.53 1.03 56.92
N ASN A 599 21.79 -0.10 57.59
CA ASN A 599 23.09 -0.78 57.58
C ASN A 599 23.00 -2.12 56.85
N ILE A 600 23.62 -2.24 55.67
CA ILE A 600 23.68 -3.48 54.89
C ILE A 600 25.10 -3.64 54.32
N ASN A 601 25.71 -4.80 54.49
CA ASN A 601 27.11 -4.99 54.10
C ASN A 601 27.31 -4.72 52.61
N GLN A 602 28.35 -3.94 52.28
CA GLN A 602 28.68 -3.41 50.94
C GLN A 602 27.75 -2.31 50.36
N LEU A 603 26.56 -2.07 50.91
CA LEU A 603 25.64 -1.03 50.39
C LEU A 603 26.22 0.39 50.51
N GLY A 604 26.73 0.76 51.69
CA GLY A 604 27.37 2.06 51.94
C GLY A 604 28.55 2.33 50.99
N PRO A 605 29.53 1.42 50.85
CA PRO A 605 30.60 1.53 49.86
C PRO A 605 30.12 1.66 48.41
N LEU A 606 29.05 0.96 48.01
CA LEU A 606 28.47 1.09 46.66
C LEU A 606 27.82 2.45 46.43
N PHE A 607 27.02 2.95 47.37
CA PHE A 607 26.43 4.28 47.28
C PHE A 607 27.51 5.38 47.28
N LYS A 608 28.57 5.23 48.10
CA LYS A 608 29.78 6.08 48.04
C LYS A 608 30.47 6.01 46.67
N LYS A 609 30.56 4.84 46.05
CA LYS A 609 31.11 4.67 44.69
C LYS A 609 30.24 5.38 43.64
N TRP A 610 28.92 5.21 43.69
CA TRP A 610 27.97 5.76 42.71
C TRP A 610 27.82 7.28 42.82
N PHE A 611 27.43 7.78 44.00
CA PHE A 611 27.10 9.18 44.21
C PHE A 611 28.30 10.05 44.59
N GLY A 612 29.36 9.47 45.15
CA GLY A 612 30.49 10.21 45.72
C GLY A 612 30.45 10.25 47.25
N GLY A 613 31.62 10.49 47.87
CA GLY A 613 31.80 10.35 49.33
C GLY A 613 31.79 11.63 50.15
N ASN A 614 31.71 12.81 49.53
CA ASN A 614 31.63 14.12 50.19
C ASN A 614 30.89 15.12 49.30
N THR A 615 30.49 16.27 49.85
CA THR A 615 29.64 17.27 49.15
C THR A 615 30.30 17.93 47.93
N ALA A 616 31.64 17.91 47.82
CA ALA A 616 32.35 18.44 46.65
C ALA A 616 32.34 17.45 45.48
N ASN A 617 32.41 16.16 45.79
CA ASN A 617 32.46 15.05 44.83
C ASN A 617 31.10 14.34 44.64
N LYS A 618 30.00 14.91 45.16
CA LYS A 618 28.64 14.44 44.86
C LYS A 618 28.36 14.58 43.36
N ARG A 619 27.68 13.60 42.78
CA ARG A 619 27.35 13.52 41.34
C ARG A 619 26.15 12.61 41.08
N VAL A 620 25.52 12.76 39.92
CA VAL A 620 24.51 11.80 39.45
C VAL A 620 25.24 10.52 38.99
N PRO A 621 24.81 9.32 39.43
CA PRO A 621 25.39 8.07 38.93
C PRO A 621 25.11 7.87 37.44
N GLU A 622 26.09 7.37 36.70
CA GLU A 622 26.06 7.22 35.24
C GLU A 622 24.85 6.42 34.71
N PHE A 623 24.45 5.37 35.44
CA PHE A 623 23.27 4.58 35.08
C PHE A 623 21.95 5.37 35.13
N VAL A 624 21.85 6.46 35.91
CA VAL A 624 20.61 7.26 36.02
C VAL A 624 20.29 7.97 34.70
N PHE A 625 21.31 8.43 33.95
CA PHE A 625 21.10 8.99 32.61
C PHE A 625 20.54 7.92 31.64
N SER A 626 20.95 6.67 31.82
CA SER A 626 20.48 5.53 31.03
C SER A 626 19.07 5.05 31.38
N TRP A 627 18.49 5.46 32.52
CA TRP A 627 17.14 5.02 32.94
C TRP A 627 16.02 5.52 32.01
N ASN A 628 14.86 4.89 32.09
CA ASN A 628 13.63 5.35 31.43
C ASN A 628 13.19 6.72 31.97
N ILE A 629 12.34 7.41 31.20
CA ILE A 629 11.88 8.77 31.52
C ILE A 629 11.21 8.88 32.89
N ASN A 630 10.38 7.90 33.29
CA ASN A 630 9.69 7.90 34.58
C ASN A 630 10.68 7.86 35.76
N ASN A 631 11.72 7.03 35.64
CA ASN A 631 12.74 6.86 36.66
C ASN A 631 13.69 8.07 36.70
N ARG A 632 14.06 8.65 35.55
CA ARG A 632 14.81 9.93 35.51
C ARG A 632 14.04 11.06 36.20
N LEU A 633 12.77 11.27 35.85
CA LEU A 633 11.93 12.32 36.44
C LEU A 633 11.67 12.06 37.94
N SER A 634 11.44 10.80 38.35
CA SER A 634 11.24 10.46 39.77
C SER A 634 12.50 10.70 40.60
N PHE A 635 13.68 10.44 40.04
CA PHE A 635 14.97 10.78 40.66
C PHE A 635 15.14 12.30 40.79
N ILE A 636 14.81 13.08 39.75
CA ILE A 636 14.83 14.55 39.80
C ILE A 636 13.86 15.07 40.87
N LYS A 637 12.63 14.56 40.94
CA LYS A 637 11.65 14.89 41.99
C LYS A 637 12.21 14.64 43.38
N GLY A 638 12.73 13.44 43.64
CA GLY A 638 13.33 13.09 44.93
C GLY A 638 14.53 13.97 45.31
N PHE A 639 15.32 14.45 44.35
CA PHE A 639 16.40 15.40 44.63
C PHE A 639 15.85 16.79 45.01
N LEU A 640 14.89 17.32 44.24
CA LEU A 640 14.29 18.64 44.51
C LEU A 640 13.41 18.68 45.78
N GLU A 641 12.94 17.52 46.26
CA GLU A 641 12.24 17.40 47.55
C GLU A 641 13.17 17.44 48.76
N GLY A 642 14.50 17.28 48.57
CA GLY A 642 15.49 17.48 49.63
C GLY A 642 16.19 18.84 49.55
N ASP A 643 16.87 19.12 48.43
CA ASP A 643 17.74 20.32 48.28
C ASP A 643 16.98 21.56 47.78
N GLY A 644 15.67 21.45 47.50
CA GLY A 644 14.85 22.51 46.90
C GLY A 644 14.25 23.49 47.91
N SER A 645 14.66 24.74 47.83
CA SER A 645 14.13 25.86 48.64
C SER A 645 13.25 26.80 47.82
N LYS A 646 12.29 27.47 48.48
CA LYS A 646 11.57 28.63 47.91
C LYS A 646 12.40 29.90 48.07
N SER A 647 12.32 30.82 47.10
CA SER A 647 12.83 32.18 47.27
C SER A 647 11.99 32.94 48.29
N ILE A 648 12.62 33.49 49.34
CA ILE A 648 11.97 34.26 50.41
C ILE A 648 11.28 35.52 49.87
N ASN A 649 11.80 36.09 48.77
CA ASN A 649 11.35 37.37 48.23
C ASN A 649 10.47 37.24 46.97
N ASP A 650 10.29 36.03 46.44
CA ASP A 650 9.47 35.81 45.23
C ASP A 650 8.96 34.35 45.16
N ASP A 651 7.68 34.14 45.50
CA ASP A 651 7.02 32.82 45.46
C ASP A 651 6.83 32.30 44.00
N SER A 652 7.34 32.99 42.99
CA SER A 652 7.47 32.54 41.60
C SER A 652 8.73 31.71 41.34
N PHE A 653 9.72 31.71 42.23
CA PHE A 653 11.00 31.01 42.03
C PHE A 653 11.39 30.06 43.17
N TYR A 654 11.92 28.91 42.76
CA TYR A 654 12.52 27.89 43.60
C TYR A 654 14.02 27.82 43.27
N GLY A 655 14.83 27.28 44.18
CA GLY A 655 16.25 27.09 43.92
C GLY A 655 16.95 26.16 44.89
N PHE A 656 18.06 25.59 44.45
CA PHE A 656 18.93 24.69 45.22
C PHE A 656 20.40 25.12 45.13
N ASN A 657 21.25 24.67 46.07
CA ASN A 657 22.60 25.24 46.26
C ASN A 657 23.68 24.15 46.37
N VAL A 658 24.24 23.75 45.22
CA VAL A 658 25.16 22.63 45.12
C VAL A 658 26.64 23.05 45.16
N ALA A 659 27.43 22.31 45.94
CA ALA A 659 28.84 22.63 46.21
C ALA A 659 29.86 22.09 45.18
N GLY A 660 29.40 21.46 44.09
CA GLY A 660 30.26 20.80 43.11
C GLY A 660 29.83 21.05 41.66
N LYS A 661 30.73 21.62 40.84
CA LYS A 661 30.46 21.98 39.43
C LYS A 661 30.05 20.79 38.56
N LYS A 662 30.48 19.57 38.91
CA LYS A 662 30.02 18.35 38.23
C LYS A 662 28.55 18.05 38.55
N MET A 663 28.11 18.14 39.81
CA MET A 663 26.71 17.94 40.21
C MET A 663 25.76 18.90 39.48
N VAL A 664 26.18 20.17 39.31
CA VAL A 664 25.47 21.17 38.48
C VAL A 664 25.25 20.65 37.06
N LYS A 665 26.34 20.33 36.35
CA LYS A 665 26.29 19.91 34.95
C LYS A 665 25.49 18.61 34.80
N ASP A 666 25.73 17.64 35.68
CA ASP A 666 25.07 16.36 35.69
C ASP A 666 23.54 16.49 35.87
N MET A 667 23.07 17.36 36.77
CA MET A 667 21.65 17.59 36.98
C MET A 667 20.99 18.32 35.80
N VAL A 668 21.63 19.37 35.27
CA VAL A 668 21.15 20.10 34.08
C VAL A 668 21.08 19.17 32.86
N THR A 669 22.09 18.32 32.65
CA THR A 669 22.05 17.28 31.61
C THR A 669 20.91 16.29 31.84
N LEU A 670 20.70 15.81 33.07
CA LEU A 670 19.61 14.86 33.36
C LEU A 670 18.21 15.45 33.14
N MET A 671 18.01 16.72 33.49
CA MET A 671 16.74 17.45 33.25
C MET A 671 16.50 17.69 31.75
N ASN A 672 17.53 18.14 31.01
CA ASN A 672 17.44 18.33 29.56
C ASN A 672 17.23 17.00 28.79
N MET A 673 17.83 15.89 29.24
CA MET A 673 17.58 14.53 28.73
C MET A 673 16.20 13.98 29.14
N SER A 674 15.44 14.71 29.96
CA SER A 674 14.10 14.34 30.43
C SER A 674 13.02 15.33 29.95
N GLY A 675 13.31 16.13 28.91
CA GLY A 675 12.35 17.06 28.31
C GLY A 675 12.02 18.30 29.16
N VAL A 676 12.68 18.47 30.32
CA VAL A 676 12.45 19.60 31.25
C VAL A 676 13.46 20.71 30.94
N GLY A 677 13.09 21.58 29.99
CA GLY A 677 13.93 22.69 29.55
C GLY A 677 14.22 23.71 30.66
N TRP A 678 15.48 24.14 30.74
CA TRP A 678 16.01 25.02 31.80
C TRP A 678 16.36 26.43 31.28
N ASP A 679 16.15 27.48 32.09
CA ASP A 679 16.56 28.86 31.77
C ASP A 679 17.87 29.23 32.51
N ASN A 680 18.85 29.75 31.78
CA ASN A 680 20.30 29.56 32.01
C ASN A 680 20.94 30.32 33.20
N SER A 681 20.17 30.66 34.24
CA SER A 681 20.60 31.48 35.38
C SER A 681 21.43 30.75 36.46
N ILE A 682 22.44 29.96 36.07
CA ILE A 682 23.42 29.40 37.02
C ILE A 682 24.27 30.55 37.58
N LYS A 683 24.25 30.78 38.90
CA LYS A 683 25.04 31.84 39.56
C LYS A 683 26.09 31.22 40.48
N GLU A 684 27.36 31.39 40.13
CA GLU A 684 28.48 31.07 41.02
C GLU A 684 28.52 32.09 42.17
N ARG A 685 28.57 31.61 43.41
CA ARG A 685 28.68 32.42 44.62
C ARG A 685 29.81 31.90 45.50
N LEU A 686 30.51 32.82 46.16
CA LEU A 686 31.41 32.48 47.26
C LEU A 686 30.60 32.44 48.55
N GLN A 687 30.45 31.26 49.15
CA GLN A 687 29.88 31.10 50.48
C GLN A 687 31.03 31.10 51.49
N THR A 688 31.22 32.23 52.16
CA THR A 688 32.14 32.37 53.30
C THR A 688 31.49 31.77 54.54
N LYS A 689 32.17 30.85 55.22
CA LYS A 689 31.80 30.46 56.59
C LYS A 689 32.67 31.19 57.61
N PHE A 690 32.01 31.87 58.54
CA PHE A 690 32.61 32.23 59.82
C PHE A 690 32.73 30.96 60.67
N ASN A 691 33.96 30.60 61.05
CA ASN A 691 34.22 29.77 62.22
C ASN A 691 34.52 30.69 63.41
N SER A 692 34.30 30.21 64.63
CA SER A 692 34.59 30.94 65.88
C SER A 692 36.10 31.08 66.22
N LYS A 693 36.96 30.94 65.19
CA LYS A 693 38.40 31.25 65.18
C LYS A 693 38.73 31.81 63.80
N GLU A 694 39.45 32.92 63.76
CA GLU A 694 39.45 33.95 62.70
C GLU A 694 40.03 33.53 61.33
N TYR A 695 39.36 32.61 60.62
CA TYR A 695 39.77 32.16 59.29
C TYR A 695 38.61 32.11 58.31
N PHE A 696 38.64 33.00 57.30
CA PHE A 696 37.69 33.03 56.20
C PHE A 696 37.88 31.84 55.25
N THR A 697 37.13 30.76 55.46
CA THR A 697 37.04 29.69 54.47
C THR A 697 35.98 30.03 53.42
N SER A 698 36.43 30.55 52.28
CA SER A 698 35.58 30.86 51.13
C SER A 698 35.36 29.62 50.26
N LYS A 699 34.14 29.10 50.24
CA LYS A 699 33.79 27.93 49.43
C LYS A 699 32.94 28.35 48.24
N LYS A 700 33.35 27.96 47.03
CA LYS A 700 32.51 28.13 45.81
C LYS A 700 31.28 27.23 45.91
N VAL A 701 30.10 27.83 45.73
CA VAL A 701 28.79 27.16 45.69
C VAL A 701 28.03 27.67 44.46
N TYR A 702 27.33 26.78 43.78
CA TYR A 702 26.57 27.11 42.58
C TYR A 702 25.09 27.19 42.97
N SER A 703 24.55 28.41 42.89
CA SER A 703 23.16 28.72 43.21
C SER A 703 22.33 28.62 41.93
N ILE A 704 21.27 27.84 41.96
CA ILE A 704 20.54 27.40 40.77
C ILE A 704 19.05 27.69 40.98
N ASN A 705 18.52 28.66 40.21
CA ASN A 705 17.13 29.11 40.30
C ASN A 705 16.31 28.58 39.12
N TYR A 706 15.08 28.13 39.40
CA TYR A 706 14.08 27.70 38.43
C TYR A 706 12.71 28.30 38.78
N SER A 707 11.88 28.54 37.77
CA SER A 707 10.54 29.08 38.01
C SER A 707 9.60 28.00 38.56
N ARG A 708 8.59 28.44 39.30
CA ARG A 708 7.44 27.63 39.75
C ARG A 708 6.71 26.94 38.60
N ILE A 709 6.82 27.50 37.38
CA ILE A 709 6.30 26.90 36.15
C ILE A 709 7.13 25.65 35.77
N VAL A 710 8.46 25.70 35.84
CA VAL A 710 9.33 24.52 35.63
C VAL A 710 9.10 23.47 36.72
N PHE A 711 8.90 23.88 37.97
CA PHE A 711 8.57 22.94 39.06
C PHE A 711 7.21 22.25 38.86
N ARG A 712 6.16 23.02 38.49
CA ARG A 712 4.85 22.46 38.13
C ARG A 712 4.99 21.47 36.98
N LYS A 713 5.59 21.88 35.86
CA LYS A 713 5.84 21.00 34.69
C LYS A 713 6.45 19.65 35.05
N LEU A 714 7.46 19.62 35.92
CA LEU A 714 8.06 18.36 36.42
C LEU A 714 7.05 17.47 37.15
N MET A 715 6.23 18.04 38.01
CA MET A 715 5.18 17.31 38.74
C MET A 715 4.05 16.88 37.80
N ASP A 716 3.67 17.74 36.86
CA ASP A 716 2.60 17.51 35.89
C ASP A 716 2.96 16.35 34.93
N ILE A 717 4.23 16.20 34.50
CA ILE A 717 4.68 15.00 33.75
C ILE A 717 4.64 13.73 34.62
N LEU A 718 4.94 13.83 35.92
CA LEU A 718 4.94 12.66 36.80
C LEU A 718 3.53 12.20 37.19
N ASN A 719 2.56 13.12 37.13
CA ASN A 719 1.15 12.91 37.43
C ASN A 719 0.27 12.75 36.18
N SER A 720 0.78 12.98 34.96
CA SER A 720 -0.02 12.94 33.72
C SER A 720 -0.57 11.54 33.43
N ASP A 721 -1.83 11.48 33.02
CA ASP A 721 -2.51 10.24 32.68
C ASP A 721 -1.88 9.50 31.49
N TRP A 722 -1.96 8.18 31.55
CA TRP A 722 -1.30 7.27 30.62
C TRP A 722 -2.25 6.86 29.51
N ILE A 723 -1.97 7.33 28.29
CA ILE A 723 -2.74 6.99 27.08
C ILE A 723 -2.62 5.50 26.79
N ASP A 724 -1.40 4.98 26.79
CA ASP A 724 -1.10 3.56 26.91
C ASP A 724 0.36 3.37 27.38
N ASN A 725 0.80 2.11 27.40
CA ASN A 725 2.17 1.73 27.73
C ASN A 725 3.27 2.44 26.90
N SER A 726 2.94 2.97 25.72
CA SER A 726 3.88 3.48 24.71
C SER A 726 3.86 4.99 24.48
N ASN A 727 2.84 5.73 24.93
CA ASN A 727 2.82 7.19 24.85
C ASN A 727 2.22 7.87 26.09
N ILE A 728 2.80 9.02 26.43
CA ILE A 728 2.28 9.97 27.43
C ILE A 728 1.45 11.03 26.68
N GLY A 729 0.30 11.40 27.25
CA GLY A 729 -0.60 12.44 26.73
C GLY A 729 -0.24 13.81 27.27
N ILE A 730 -0.30 14.83 26.40
CA ILE A 730 0.12 16.20 26.68
C ILE A 730 -1.03 17.13 26.25
N PRO A 731 -1.93 17.51 27.17
CA PRO A 731 -3.03 18.40 26.84
C PRO A 731 -2.55 19.74 26.31
N ILE A 732 -3.23 20.21 25.27
CA ILE A 732 -3.09 21.57 24.75
C ILE A 732 -3.79 22.53 25.72
N GLN A 733 -3.12 23.62 26.09
CA GLN A 733 -3.66 24.64 26.99
C GLN A 733 -4.25 25.83 26.22
N ASP A 734 -3.65 26.22 25.10
CA ASP A 734 -4.15 27.30 24.23
C ASP A 734 -3.60 27.17 22.79
N ILE A 735 -4.32 27.68 21.81
CA ILE A 735 -3.98 27.65 20.38
C ILE A 735 -4.14 29.06 19.79
N LYS A 736 -3.03 29.79 19.71
CA LYS A 736 -3.01 31.18 19.22
C LYS A 736 -2.64 31.22 17.74
N GLN A 737 -3.58 31.59 16.87
CA GLN A 737 -3.27 31.97 15.49
C GLN A 737 -2.74 33.42 15.44
N ALA A 738 -1.53 33.62 14.89
CA ALA A 738 -0.88 34.92 14.85
C ALA A 738 -0.30 35.26 13.48
N LYS A 739 -0.47 36.52 13.07
CA LYS A 739 0.36 37.19 12.05
C LYS A 739 1.60 37.76 12.75
N MET A 740 2.79 37.73 12.15
CA MET A 740 3.98 38.24 12.84
C MET A 740 3.89 39.75 13.10
N SER A 741 4.23 40.16 14.32
CA SER A 741 4.24 41.58 14.70
C SER A 741 5.42 42.33 14.07
N SER A 742 5.22 43.61 13.82
CA SER A 742 6.05 44.45 12.93
C SER A 742 7.38 44.97 13.51
N LYS A 743 7.79 44.52 14.71
CA LYS A 743 9.05 44.96 15.35
C LYS A 743 9.83 43.81 16.01
N PRO A 744 10.99 43.38 15.47
CA PRO A 744 11.90 42.48 16.16
C PRO A 744 12.72 43.24 17.22
N ARG A 745 12.88 42.67 18.42
CA ARG A 745 13.75 43.24 19.48
C ARG A 745 15.25 42.91 19.33
N PHE A 746 15.63 42.05 18.39
CA PHE A 746 17.02 41.75 18.05
C PHE A 746 17.17 41.62 16.53
N SER A 747 18.25 42.17 15.99
CA SER A 747 18.48 42.34 14.55
C SER A 747 19.47 41.31 13.99
N SER A 748 18.99 40.43 13.11
CA SER A 748 19.80 39.89 12.02
C SER A 748 19.68 40.84 10.82
N LYS A 749 20.76 41.04 10.05
CA LYS A 749 20.84 42.14 9.05
C LYS A 749 19.88 42.02 7.84
N ASN A 750 19.25 40.86 7.61
CA ASN A 750 18.20 40.69 6.61
C ASN A 750 16.86 40.33 7.29
N GLY A 751 15.80 41.05 6.95
CA GLY A 751 14.51 41.09 7.67
C GLY A 751 13.58 39.89 7.54
N VAL A 752 14.11 38.71 7.20
CA VAL A 752 13.38 37.45 7.02
C VAL A 752 13.66 36.53 8.20
N ARG A 753 12.67 35.75 8.64
CA ARG A 753 12.88 34.64 9.56
C ARG A 753 12.71 33.35 8.80
N ASP A 754 13.67 32.44 8.89
CA ASP A 754 13.55 31.15 8.23
C ASP A 754 12.71 30.18 9.06
N VAL A 755 12.03 29.30 8.34
CA VAL A 755 11.34 28.13 8.88
C VAL A 755 12.07 26.86 8.46
N TYR A 756 12.16 25.90 9.38
CA TYR A 756 13.05 24.75 9.35
C TYR A 756 12.26 23.45 9.50
N ASN A 757 12.91 22.34 9.16
CA ASN A 757 12.46 20.98 9.47
C ASN A 757 13.70 20.03 9.40
N LEU A 758 13.57 18.78 9.81
CA LEU A 758 14.61 17.74 9.74
C LEU A 758 14.13 16.56 8.90
N GLN A 759 15.04 15.67 8.53
CA GLN A 759 14.74 14.28 8.16
C GLN A 759 15.56 13.35 9.03
N VAL A 760 14.98 12.20 9.39
CA VAL A 760 15.50 11.28 10.41
C VAL A 760 15.36 9.85 9.94
N GLU A 761 16.47 9.10 10.00
CA GLU A 761 16.60 7.72 9.52
C GLU A 761 15.56 6.76 10.15
N GLU A 762 15.08 5.78 9.37
CA GLU A 762 14.06 4.75 9.69
C GLU A 762 12.68 5.23 10.16
N ASP A 763 12.60 6.20 11.07
CA ASP A 763 11.37 6.55 11.81
C ASP A 763 10.64 7.76 11.23
N ASN A 764 11.28 8.47 10.30
CA ASN A 764 10.79 9.63 9.58
C ASN A 764 10.07 10.69 10.48
N SER A 765 10.59 10.89 11.69
CA SER A 765 9.98 11.74 12.71
C SER A 765 10.99 12.16 13.78
N TYR A 766 10.68 13.21 14.53
CA TYR A 766 11.46 13.65 15.69
C TYR A 766 10.57 14.19 16.81
N ILE A 767 11.18 14.47 17.97
CA ILE A 767 10.56 15.22 19.06
C ILE A 767 10.95 16.69 18.94
N ALA A 768 9.96 17.56 18.72
CA ALA A 768 10.10 19.01 18.79
C ALA A 768 9.39 19.52 20.05
N GLN A 769 10.08 20.30 20.88
CA GLN A 769 9.52 20.93 22.08
C GLN A 769 8.72 19.96 22.97
N SER A 770 9.27 18.74 23.16
CA SER A 770 8.67 17.65 23.94
C SER A 770 7.36 17.06 23.39
N VAL A 771 7.09 17.14 22.08
CA VAL A 771 6.01 16.42 21.37
C VAL A 771 6.47 15.85 20.01
N ILE A 772 5.77 14.82 19.51
CA ILE A 772 6.11 14.06 18.29
C ILE A 772 5.67 14.78 16.99
N VAL A 773 6.57 14.89 16.00
CA VAL A 773 6.41 15.59 14.69
C VAL A 773 7.10 14.82 13.52
N HIS A 774 6.98 15.23 12.24
CA HIS A 774 7.17 14.32 11.07
C HIS A 774 8.02 14.81 9.84
N ASN A 775 8.55 13.89 9.00
CA ASN A 775 9.35 14.10 7.75
C ASN A 775 9.33 12.89 6.75
N CYS A 776 9.62 13.00 5.42
CA CYS A 776 9.44 11.89 4.43
C CYS A 776 10.33 11.86 3.10
N GLU A 777 9.83 11.83 1.82
CA GLU A 777 10.44 11.13 0.60
C GLU A 777 10.38 11.76 -0.91
N HIS A 778 10.39 10.99 -2.08
CA HIS A 778 10.69 11.28 -3.59
C HIS A 778 10.49 10.23 -4.87
N ASP A 779 9.98 10.47 -6.15
CA ASP A 779 9.74 9.39 -7.27
C ASP A 779 10.33 9.40 -8.79
N VAL A 780 9.56 9.23 -9.93
CA VAL A 780 9.70 8.32 -11.17
C VAL A 780 9.65 8.89 -12.68
N LEU A 781 10.01 8.10 -13.76
CA LEU A 781 10.36 8.41 -15.22
C LEU A 781 9.22 8.59 -16.31
N TYR A 782 9.44 9.44 -17.34
CA TYR A 782 8.46 9.79 -18.41
C TYR A 782 9.07 10.17 -19.81
N HIS A 783 8.51 9.68 -20.93
CA HIS A 783 8.97 10.07 -22.29
C HIS A 783 8.40 11.45 -22.74
N PRO A 784 9.16 12.32 -23.48
CA PRO A 784 8.68 13.63 -23.93
C PRO A 784 7.30 13.65 -24.60
N SER A 785 7.01 12.65 -25.45
CA SER A 785 5.71 12.50 -26.14
C SER A 785 4.50 12.30 -25.22
N HIS A 786 4.72 12.15 -23.91
CA HIS A 786 3.64 12.17 -22.91
C HIS A 786 3.10 13.61 -22.72
N PHE A 787 3.96 14.61 -22.74
CA PHE A 787 3.61 15.99 -22.38
C PHE A 787 3.04 16.80 -23.54
N ASP A 788 3.12 16.27 -24.76
CA ASP A 788 2.50 16.86 -25.95
C ASP A 788 0.96 16.73 -25.92
N PHE A 789 0.40 15.76 -25.19
CA PHE A 789 -1.04 15.55 -25.04
C PHE A 789 -1.78 16.78 -24.50
N ILE A 790 -3.01 17.00 -24.98
CA ILE A 790 -3.91 18.09 -24.56
C ILE A 790 -5.29 17.50 -24.22
N PRO A 791 -5.71 17.52 -22.93
CA PRO A 791 -7.03 17.05 -22.48
C PRO A 791 -8.21 17.78 -23.16
N LYS A 792 -8.89 17.09 -24.08
CA LYS A 792 -9.95 17.66 -24.94
C LYS A 792 -11.32 17.91 -24.26
N ARG A 793 -11.54 17.46 -23.02
CA ARG A 793 -12.74 17.75 -22.21
C ARG A 793 -12.32 18.27 -20.84
N ARG A 794 -12.93 19.37 -20.37
CA ARG A 794 -12.64 20.00 -19.06
C ARG A 794 -13.05 19.15 -17.85
N LEU A 795 -14.01 18.24 -18.00
CA LEU A 795 -14.55 17.40 -16.92
C LEU A 795 -14.28 15.90 -17.20
N ALA A 796 -13.00 15.51 -17.25
CA ALA A 796 -12.57 14.13 -17.43
C ALA A 796 -11.17 13.87 -16.85
N TYR A 797 -10.87 12.62 -16.54
CA TYR A 797 -9.51 12.13 -16.29
C TYR A 797 -8.98 11.37 -17.52
N TYR A 798 -7.69 11.47 -17.79
CA TYR A 798 -7.05 10.86 -18.95
C TYR A 798 -5.82 10.07 -18.51
N TYR A 799 -5.78 8.76 -18.78
CA TYR A 799 -4.60 7.93 -18.50
C TYR A 799 -3.84 7.60 -19.78
N ASN A 800 -2.54 7.88 -19.79
CA ASN A 800 -1.61 7.23 -20.69
C ASN A 800 -1.52 5.75 -20.29
N VAL A 801 -2.02 4.85 -21.13
CA VAL A 801 -1.93 3.40 -20.91
C VAL A 801 -0.73 2.77 -21.64
N ASN A 802 0.11 3.59 -22.28
CA ASN A 802 1.42 3.17 -22.79
C ASN A 802 2.47 3.34 -21.68
N VAL A 803 2.46 2.41 -20.71
CA VAL A 803 3.43 2.37 -19.60
C VAL A 803 4.01 0.96 -19.48
N TRP A 804 5.32 0.86 -19.30
CA TRP A 804 6.00 -0.39 -18.95
C TRP A 804 6.46 -0.34 -17.49
N LYS A 805 6.36 -1.46 -16.79
CA LYS A 805 6.92 -1.65 -15.45
C LYS A 805 8.28 -2.32 -15.60
N VAL A 806 9.34 -1.68 -15.13
CA VAL A 806 10.72 -2.19 -15.27
C VAL A 806 11.26 -2.55 -13.89
N ARG A 807 11.59 -3.82 -13.68
CA ARG A 807 12.24 -4.29 -12.45
C ARG A 807 13.70 -3.85 -12.46
N LEU A 808 14.09 -3.04 -11.46
CA LEU A 808 15.42 -2.44 -11.41
C LEU A 808 16.54 -3.48 -11.24
N THR A 809 16.29 -4.60 -10.56
CA THR A 809 17.31 -5.59 -10.21
C THR A 809 17.87 -6.37 -11.40
N ASP A 810 17.12 -6.46 -12.51
CA ASP A 810 17.48 -7.29 -13.68
C ASP A 810 16.98 -6.73 -15.03
N GLY A 811 16.31 -5.58 -15.05
CA GLY A 811 15.73 -4.98 -16.27
C GLY A 811 14.55 -5.76 -16.86
N HIS A 812 14.01 -6.76 -16.15
CA HIS A 812 12.81 -7.46 -16.59
C HIS A 812 11.64 -6.48 -16.69
N SER A 813 11.00 -6.45 -17.86
CA SER A 813 10.07 -5.40 -18.24
C SER A 813 8.71 -5.98 -18.60
N LEU A 814 7.64 -5.43 -18.02
CA LEU A 814 6.27 -5.92 -18.17
C LEU A 814 5.33 -4.78 -18.58
N LYS A 815 4.60 -4.98 -19.67
CA LYS A 815 3.42 -4.18 -20.05
C LYS A 815 2.16 -5.06 -20.01
N VAL A 816 1.05 -4.43 -19.65
CA VAL A 816 -0.31 -4.99 -19.75
C VAL A 816 -1.20 -3.88 -20.32
N ASN A 817 -2.19 -4.25 -21.11
CA ASN A 817 -3.00 -3.28 -21.84
C ASN A 817 -4.04 -2.61 -20.94
N ASP A 818 -4.30 -1.33 -21.22
CA ASP A 818 -5.36 -0.52 -20.61
C ASP A 818 -5.28 -0.35 -19.07
N ILE A 819 -4.12 -0.65 -18.44
CA ILE A 819 -3.87 -0.26 -17.05
C ILE A 819 -3.87 1.26 -16.92
N LYS A 820 -4.82 1.74 -16.12
CA LYS A 820 -4.91 3.11 -15.63
C LYS A 820 -4.13 3.15 -14.32
N GLN A 821 -3.15 4.03 -14.21
CA GLN A 821 -2.33 4.22 -13.01
C GLN A 821 -1.83 5.65 -12.91
N LEU A 822 -1.49 6.11 -11.71
CA LEU A 822 -1.18 7.52 -11.43
C LEU A 822 -0.03 8.08 -12.29
N SER A 823 0.98 7.27 -12.63
CA SER A 823 2.09 7.65 -13.54
C SER A 823 1.71 7.75 -15.04
N GLY A 824 0.42 7.64 -15.36
CA GLY A 824 -0.14 8.02 -16.65
C GLY A 824 -1.20 9.12 -16.57
N LEU A 825 -1.53 9.64 -15.38
CA LEU A 825 -2.68 10.51 -15.14
C LEU A 825 -2.46 11.95 -15.63
N VAL A 826 -3.39 12.42 -16.46
CA VAL A 826 -3.54 13.81 -16.87
C VAL A 826 -4.98 14.24 -16.60
N GLY A 827 -5.18 15.43 -16.02
CA GLY A 827 -6.52 15.94 -15.72
C GLY A 827 -6.52 17.44 -15.42
N TYR A 828 -7.70 18.06 -15.47
CA TYR A 828 -7.83 19.47 -15.10
C TYR A 828 -7.74 19.62 -13.57
N ARG A 829 -6.88 20.53 -13.13
CA ARG A 829 -6.45 20.64 -11.72
C ARG A 829 -7.59 20.74 -10.72
N LYS A 830 -8.60 21.57 -10.99
CA LYS A 830 -9.76 21.74 -10.09
C LYS A 830 -10.54 20.43 -9.88
N ASN A 831 -10.61 19.56 -10.89
CA ASN A 831 -11.22 18.24 -10.77
C ASN A 831 -10.37 17.32 -9.91
N LEU A 832 -9.06 17.28 -10.18
CA LEU A 832 -8.12 16.43 -9.43
C LEU A 832 -8.08 16.81 -7.94
N ILE A 833 -8.14 18.11 -7.62
CA ILE A 833 -8.25 18.60 -6.24
C ILE A 833 -9.57 18.17 -5.60
N SER A 834 -10.70 18.47 -6.25
CA SER A 834 -12.03 18.02 -5.80
C SER A 834 -12.09 16.50 -5.57
N HIS A 835 -11.35 15.73 -6.38
CA HIS A 835 -11.23 14.29 -6.24
C HIS A 835 -10.39 13.89 -5.02
N PHE A 836 -9.15 14.36 -4.90
CA PHE A 836 -8.29 13.93 -3.80
C PHE A 836 -8.73 14.49 -2.44
N GLN A 837 -9.38 15.66 -2.38
CA GLN A 837 -10.08 16.14 -1.17
C GLN A 837 -11.19 15.17 -0.76
N ARG A 838 -12.16 14.90 -1.64
CA ARG A 838 -13.28 13.99 -1.36
C ARG A 838 -12.82 12.56 -1.08
N ARG A 839 -11.68 12.14 -1.65
CA ARG A 839 -11.03 10.85 -1.34
C ARG A 839 -10.51 10.81 0.09
N LEU A 840 -9.83 11.85 0.55
CA LEU A 840 -9.32 11.94 1.91
C LEU A 840 -10.47 11.94 2.92
N GLU A 841 -11.53 12.71 2.67
CA GLU A 841 -12.78 12.65 3.46
C GLU A 841 -13.39 11.24 3.51
N MET A 842 -13.40 10.50 2.40
CA MET A 842 -13.94 9.14 2.37
C MET A 842 -13.05 8.16 3.14
N ILE A 843 -11.72 8.34 3.12
CA ILE A 843 -10.81 7.52 3.93
C ILE A 843 -10.97 7.85 5.42
N GLU A 844 -11.13 9.12 5.78
CA GLU A 844 -11.43 9.63 7.13
C GLU A 844 -12.77 9.06 7.65
N LYS A 845 -13.83 9.11 6.83
CA LYS A 845 -15.17 8.59 7.18
C LYS A 845 -15.26 7.06 7.23
N THR A 846 -14.52 6.32 6.39
CA THR A 846 -14.66 4.84 6.28
C THR A 846 -13.51 4.03 6.86
N HIS A 847 -12.39 4.68 7.21
CA HIS A 847 -11.15 4.07 7.66
C HIS A 847 -10.56 3.03 6.67
N LYS A 848 -10.91 3.11 5.39
CA LYS A 848 -10.50 2.15 4.34
C LYS A 848 -10.00 2.86 3.08
N VAL A 849 -8.82 2.46 2.62
CA VAL A 849 -8.29 2.86 1.30
C VAL A 849 -8.86 1.90 0.25
N LEU A 850 -9.99 2.30 -0.36
CA LEU A 850 -10.79 1.44 -1.24
C LEU A 850 -10.44 1.55 -2.74
N VAL A 851 -9.73 2.62 -3.13
CA VAL A 851 -9.46 3.01 -4.53
C VAL A 851 -8.07 3.66 -4.64
N TYR A 852 -7.37 3.48 -5.77
CA TYR A 852 -6.06 4.10 -6.05
C TYR A 852 -6.07 5.18 -7.13
N GLU A 853 -6.76 4.98 -8.25
CA GLU A 853 -6.76 5.93 -9.35
C GLU A 853 -8.06 6.77 -9.40
N PRO A 854 -8.03 8.05 -9.80
CA PRO A 854 -9.23 8.84 -10.05
C PRO A 854 -10.18 8.28 -11.11
N GLY A 855 -11.46 8.15 -10.74
CA GLY A 855 -12.58 7.74 -11.60
C GLY A 855 -12.63 6.27 -12.04
N THR A 856 -11.72 5.40 -11.57
CA THR A 856 -11.61 4.01 -12.06
C THR A 856 -12.51 2.98 -11.35
N TYR A 857 -13.31 3.41 -10.36
CA TYR A 857 -14.18 2.56 -9.55
C TYR A 857 -15.60 3.14 -9.49
N SER A 858 -16.61 2.27 -9.38
CA SER A 858 -18.03 2.61 -9.36
C SER A 858 -18.73 2.18 -8.05
N GLY A 859 -19.99 2.60 -7.88
CA GLY A 859 -20.81 2.26 -6.70
C GLY A 859 -20.39 2.99 -5.42
N VAL A 860 -20.68 2.40 -4.25
CA VAL A 860 -20.47 3.01 -2.92
C VAL A 860 -19.01 3.35 -2.57
N ASN A 861 -18.04 2.84 -3.36
CA ASN A 861 -16.62 3.12 -3.19
C ASN A 861 -16.10 4.22 -4.15
N ALA A 862 -16.94 4.76 -5.04
CA ALA A 862 -16.56 5.79 -5.99
C ALA A 862 -16.39 7.15 -5.30
N VAL A 863 -15.26 7.81 -5.55
CA VAL A 863 -14.94 9.14 -5.01
C VAL A 863 -15.63 10.26 -5.79
N ASP A 864 -15.62 10.15 -7.12
CA ASP A 864 -16.45 10.94 -8.02
C ASP A 864 -16.88 10.08 -9.21
N ASP A 865 -17.74 10.65 -10.04
CA ASP A 865 -18.38 10.09 -11.22
C ASP A 865 -17.74 10.57 -12.53
N ARG A 866 -16.65 11.34 -12.44
CA ARG A 866 -16.07 12.04 -13.60
C ARG A 866 -15.47 11.04 -14.60
N PRO A 867 -15.81 11.14 -15.90
CA PRO A 867 -15.50 10.10 -16.87
C PRO A 867 -13.98 9.94 -17.07
N VAL A 868 -13.54 8.69 -16.98
CA VAL A 868 -12.17 8.28 -17.31
C VAL A 868 -12.04 8.02 -18.80
N ARG A 869 -10.93 8.45 -19.37
CA ARG A 869 -10.51 8.19 -20.75
C ARG A 869 -9.09 7.65 -20.75
N THR A 870 -8.76 6.90 -21.79
CA THR A 870 -7.40 6.41 -22.01
C THR A 870 -6.85 6.90 -23.34
N TRP A 871 -5.53 7.00 -23.42
CA TRP A 871 -4.77 7.41 -24.60
C TRP A 871 -3.39 6.75 -24.53
N GLN A 872 -2.60 6.86 -25.59
CA GLN A 872 -1.24 6.34 -25.64
C GLN A 872 -0.30 7.43 -26.18
N SER A 873 0.78 7.70 -25.45
CA SER A 873 1.91 8.47 -25.97
C SER A 873 2.66 7.64 -27.02
N ALA A 874 3.28 8.30 -28.01
CA ALA A 874 3.98 7.64 -29.12
C ALA A 874 5.02 6.60 -28.63
N TYR A 875 5.74 6.94 -27.56
CA TYR A 875 6.62 6.05 -26.81
C TYR A 875 6.20 6.05 -25.33
N PRO A 876 6.49 4.99 -24.55
CA PRO A 876 5.87 4.75 -23.26
C PRO A 876 6.50 5.52 -22.09
N ASN A 877 5.79 5.62 -20.97
CA ASN A 877 6.39 5.96 -19.66
C ASN A 877 7.00 4.70 -19.00
N ILE A 878 7.90 4.89 -18.02
CA ILE A 878 8.62 3.82 -17.34
C ILE A 878 8.36 3.85 -15.83
N ASP A 879 7.57 2.90 -15.34
CA ASP A 879 7.22 2.69 -13.94
C ASP A 879 8.30 1.81 -13.28
N ILE A 880 9.27 2.45 -12.63
CA ILE A 880 10.46 1.77 -12.08
C ILE A 880 10.09 1.00 -10.81
N ARG A 881 10.40 -0.30 -10.80
CA ARG A 881 10.03 -1.20 -9.71
C ARG A 881 11.24 -1.67 -8.93
N HIS A 882 11.24 -1.39 -7.63
CA HIS A 882 12.31 -1.64 -6.66
C HIS A 882 11.68 -2.09 -5.33
N ASP A 883 12.45 -2.70 -4.43
CA ASP A 883 11.92 -3.30 -3.20
C ASP A 883 11.24 -2.29 -2.27
N ASN A 884 11.61 -1.01 -2.39
CA ASN A 884 11.00 0.09 -1.69
C ASN A 884 9.79 0.72 -2.42
N ASN A 885 9.12 0.07 -3.39
CA ASN A 885 7.86 0.62 -3.96
C ASN A 885 6.70 0.61 -2.95
N PHE A 886 5.77 1.56 -3.08
CA PHE A 886 4.53 1.57 -2.30
C PHE A 886 3.63 0.32 -2.47
N THR A 887 3.61 -0.24 -3.68
CA THR A 887 2.75 -1.37 -4.04
C THR A 887 3.60 -2.59 -4.41
N LYS A 888 3.22 -3.77 -3.92
CA LYS A 888 3.84 -5.02 -4.36
C LYS A 888 3.55 -5.24 -5.84
N SER A 889 4.60 -5.15 -6.65
CA SER A 889 4.59 -5.53 -8.05
C SER A 889 4.18 -7.00 -8.19
N ARG A 890 3.51 -7.32 -9.29
CA ARG A 890 3.25 -8.69 -9.73
C ARG A 890 3.95 -8.89 -11.06
N TRP A 891 4.72 -9.96 -11.17
CA TRP A 891 5.53 -10.32 -12.32
C TRP A 891 5.04 -11.60 -12.99
N LYS A 892 3.98 -12.22 -12.49
CA LYS A 892 3.35 -13.41 -13.07
C LYS A 892 1.83 -13.26 -13.11
N LYS A 893 1.19 -13.84 -14.13
CA LYS A 893 -0.28 -13.79 -14.29
C LYS A 893 -1.01 -14.46 -13.12
N GLU A 894 -0.35 -15.42 -12.48
CA GLU A 894 -0.85 -16.26 -11.40
C GLU A 894 -1.12 -15.43 -10.14
N GLU A 895 -0.29 -14.43 -9.88
CA GLU A 895 -0.31 -13.56 -8.68
C GLU A 895 -1.51 -12.59 -8.64
N PHE A 896 -2.18 -12.39 -9.78
CA PHE A 896 -3.40 -11.58 -9.87
C PHE A 896 -4.62 -12.41 -9.45
N LYS A 897 -5.34 -11.96 -8.42
CA LYS A 897 -6.60 -12.60 -7.95
C LYS A 897 -7.69 -12.59 -9.03
N ASP A 898 -7.71 -11.56 -9.86
CA ASP A 898 -8.63 -11.37 -10.98
C ASP A 898 -7.80 -11.27 -12.26
N LYS A 899 -8.08 -12.15 -13.24
CA LYS A 899 -7.26 -12.31 -14.44
C LYS A 899 -7.53 -11.23 -15.50
N LYS A 900 -8.58 -10.40 -15.39
CA LYS A 900 -8.80 -9.32 -16.35
C LYS A 900 -7.67 -8.28 -16.33
N TYR A 901 -7.02 -8.10 -15.17
CA TYR A 901 -5.84 -7.26 -15.01
C TYR A 901 -4.55 -7.84 -15.62
N THR A 902 -4.62 -9.00 -16.29
CA THR A 902 -3.52 -9.58 -17.09
C THR A 902 -3.80 -9.50 -18.60
N PHE A 903 -4.77 -8.68 -19.03
CA PHE A 903 -5.05 -8.46 -20.45
C PHE A 903 -3.87 -7.77 -21.16
N GLY A 904 -3.54 -8.20 -22.38
CA GLY A 904 -2.41 -7.66 -23.15
C GLY A 904 -1.02 -7.87 -22.54
N TRP A 905 -0.86 -8.87 -21.67
CA TRP A 905 0.39 -9.20 -20.99
C TRP A 905 1.55 -9.42 -21.97
N THR A 906 2.54 -8.54 -21.89
CA THR A 906 3.71 -8.46 -22.76
C THR A 906 4.96 -8.34 -21.88
N GLU A 907 5.82 -9.36 -21.91
CA GLU A 907 7.13 -9.35 -21.24
C GLU A 907 8.24 -8.99 -22.22
N SER A 908 9.27 -8.31 -21.73
CA SER A 908 10.45 -7.89 -22.47
C SER A 908 11.62 -7.61 -21.51
N THR A 909 12.70 -7.03 -22.02
CA THR A 909 13.82 -6.49 -21.24
C THR A 909 14.00 -4.98 -21.51
N ALA A 910 14.60 -4.24 -20.59
CA ALA A 910 14.61 -2.78 -20.62
C ALA A 910 15.27 -2.17 -21.88
N ASP A 911 16.27 -2.86 -22.44
CA ASP A 911 16.93 -2.56 -23.72
C ASP A 911 16.01 -2.63 -24.95
N LYS A 912 14.85 -3.30 -24.84
CA LYS A 912 13.91 -3.56 -25.94
C LYS A 912 12.60 -2.77 -25.84
N ILE A 913 12.52 -1.78 -24.95
CA ILE A 913 11.33 -0.92 -24.85
C ILE A 913 11.39 0.16 -25.94
N PRO A 914 10.39 0.23 -26.85
CA PRO A 914 10.42 1.19 -27.96
C PRO A 914 10.56 2.64 -27.50
N GLY A 915 11.47 3.40 -28.11
CA GLY A 915 11.73 4.81 -27.81
C GLY A 915 12.70 5.08 -26.67
N TRP A 916 13.26 4.05 -26.02
CA TRP A 916 14.16 4.19 -24.88
C TRP A 916 15.55 3.61 -25.14
N ASN A 917 16.28 4.24 -26.08
CA ASN A 917 17.67 3.90 -26.35
C ASN A 917 18.52 4.01 -25.07
N ASN A 918 19.28 2.96 -24.75
CA ASN A 918 20.13 2.87 -23.56
C ASN A 918 19.38 2.99 -22.20
N LEU A 919 18.12 2.53 -22.10
CA LEU A 919 17.37 2.53 -20.83
C LEU A 919 18.10 1.80 -19.69
N THR A 920 18.83 0.73 -20.01
CA THR A 920 19.67 -0.01 -19.06
C THR A 920 20.75 0.88 -18.45
N GLY A 921 21.49 1.64 -19.28
CA GLY A 921 22.47 2.62 -18.81
C GLY A 921 21.84 3.78 -18.01
N ILE A 922 20.68 4.29 -18.46
CA ILE A 922 19.93 5.36 -17.76
C ILE A 922 19.51 4.94 -16.35
N LEU A 923 19.17 3.67 -16.15
CA LEU A 923 18.72 3.10 -14.86
C LEU A 923 19.85 2.47 -14.03
N GLY A 924 21.11 2.55 -14.47
CA GLY A 924 22.24 1.88 -13.81
C GLY A 924 22.17 0.33 -13.85
N ILE A 925 21.28 -0.23 -14.68
CA ILE A 925 21.10 -1.68 -14.84
C ILE A 925 22.31 -2.22 -15.59
N LYS A 926 23.27 -2.77 -14.82
CA LYS A 926 24.46 -3.43 -15.35
C LYS A 926 24.03 -4.51 -16.37
N PRO A 927 24.56 -4.50 -17.60
CA PRO A 927 24.17 -5.49 -18.59
C PRO A 927 24.53 -6.89 -18.08
N GLN A 928 23.53 -7.76 -17.96
CA GLN A 928 23.73 -9.17 -17.64
C GLN A 928 24.39 -9.85 -18.86
N PRO A 929 25.63 -10.40 -18.75
CA PRO A 929 26.02 -11.49 -19.63
C PRO A 929 25.07 -12.69 -19.42
N PRO A 930 25.03 -13.68 -20.33
CA PRO A 930 24.03 -14.75 -20.28
C PRO A 930 24.01 -15.48 -18.93
N ALA A 931 22.83 -15.49 -18.31
CA ALA A 931 22.47 -16.27 -17.12
C ALA A 931 23.32 -16.07 -15.84
N PHE A 932 22.99 -15.00 -15.10
CA PHE A 932 22.76 -15.05 -13.65
C PHE A 932 24.01 -15.26 -12.75
N VAL A 933 24.42 -14.18 -12.07
CA VAL A 933 25.26 -14.22 -10.85
C VAL A 933 24.54 -13.44 -9.74
N PRO A 934 24.28 -14.02 -8.55
CA PRO A 934 23.53 -13.35 -7.49
C PRO A 934 24.43 -12.65 -6.46
N GLN A 935 24.04 -11.43 -6.08
CA GLN A 935 24.53 -10.69 -4.91
C GLN A 935 23.40 -9.80 -4.36
N THR A 936 23.27 -9.51 -3.06
CA THR A 936 23.65 -10.24 -1.84
C THR A 936 22.76 -9.69 -0.71
N VAL A 937 21.81 -10.47 -0.20
CA VAL A 937 21.09 -10.09 1.03
C VAL A 937 21.93 -10.52 2.23
N THR A 938 22.15 -9.63 3.19
CA THR A 938 23.06 -9.83 4.32
C THR A 938 22.50 -10.71 5.43
N SER A 939 22.30 -12.00 5.14
CA SER A 939 22.40 -13.06 6.13
C SER A 939 23.75 -13.76 5.97
N SER A 940 24.72 -13.45 6.83
CA SER A 940 26.08 -14.03 6.83
C SER A 940 26.12 -15.48 7.36
N GLY A 941 25.06 -16.26 7.11
CA GLY A 941 24.95 -17.64 7.53
C GLY A 941 25.81 -18.56 6.67
N LYS A 942 26.58 -19.44 7.30
CA LYS A 942 27.44 -20.39 6.58
C LYS A 942 26.58 -21.42 5.84
N LYS A 943 26.90 -21.65 4.55
CA LYS A 943 26.22 -22.64 3.70
C LYS A 943 26.95 -23.98 3.76
N GLY A 944 26.20 -25.06 3.92
CA GLY A 944 26.73 -26.44 3.87
C GLY A 944 25.90 -27.35 2.96
N ILE A 945 26.48 -28.51 2.65
CA ILE A 945 25.86 -29.57 1.85
C ILE A 945 25.62 -30.79 2.73
N ILE A 946 24.40 -31.33 2.72
CA ILE A 946 24.12 -32.68 3.23
C ILE A 946 23.94 -33.60 2.04
N PHE A 947 24.74 -34.66 1.99
CA PHE A 947 24.68 -35.66 0.91
C PHE A 947 24.22 -37.01 1.48
N TYR A 948 23.11 -37.56 1.00
CA TYR A 948 22.61 -38.86 1.47
C TYR A 948 22.63 -39.93 0.36
N THR A 949 22.96 -41.17 0.74
CA THR A 949 23.12 -42.29 -0.20
C THR A 949 22.89 -43.65 0.47
N ASP A 950 22.22 -44.57 -0.22
CA ASP A 950 22.09 -45.97 0.23
C ASP A 950 23.29 -46.87 -0.16
N ASN A 951 24.24 -46.33 -0.93
CA ASN A 951 25.37 -47.05 -1.53
C ASN A 951 24.97 -48.28 -2.39
N ALA A 952 23.82 -48.20 -3.07
CA ALA A 952 23.33 -49.15 -4.07
C ALA A 952 23.26 -48.57 -5.50
N LEU A 953 23.46 -47.27 -5.68
CA LEU A 953 23.63 -46.63 -7.00
C LEU A 953 24.90 -47.14 -7.70
N ASP A 954 24.87 -47.19 -9.03
CA ASP A 954 26.03 -47.55 -9.86
C ASP A 954 27.27 -46.68 -9.55
N SER A 955 28.44 -47.32 -9.62
CA SER A 955 29.73 -46.72 -9.29
C SER A 955 30.15 -45.57 -10.20
N LYS A 956 29.81 -45.58 -11.49
CA LYS A 956 30.18 -44.54 -12.46
C LYS A 956 29.27 -43.32 -12.31
N ILE A 957 27.97 -43.54 -12.14
CA ILE A 957 27.03 -42.46 -11.80
C ILE A 957 27.40 -41.83 -10.45
N ALA A 958 27.56 -42.64 -9.40
CA ALA A 958 27.86 -42.16 -8.06
C ALA A 958 29.20 -41.42 -7.99
N GLN A 959 30.24 -41.88 -8.69
CA GLN A 959 31.51 -41.15 -8.79
C GLN A 959 31.36 -39.83 -9.54
N THR A 960 30.53 -39.75 -10.58
CA THR A 960 30.35 -38.53 -11.39
C THR A 960 29.67 -37.44 -10.54
N VAL A 961 28.59 -37.79 -9.85
CA VAL A 961 27.90 -36.89 -8.90
C VAL A 961 28.85 -36.46 -7.77
N GLN A 962 29.59 -37.39 -7.16
CA GLN A 962 30.55 -37.06 -6.08
C GLN A 962 31.69 -36.16 -6.55
N LYS A 963 32.28 -36.39 -7.74
CA LYS A 963 33.33 -35.53 -8.31
C LYS A 963 32.81 -34.10 -8.54
N GLN A 964 31.59 -33.96 -9.03
CA GLN A 964 30.95 -32.65 -9.20
C GLN A 964 30.66 -31.94 -7.89
N ILE A 965 30.00 -32.60 -6.92
CA ILE A 965 29.67 -31.99 -5.63
C ILE A 965 30.96 -31.66 -4.85
N LYS A 966 32.03 -32.46 -4.96
CA LYS A 966 33.34 -32.12 -4.39
C LYS A 966 33.89 -30.83 -5.02
N SER A 967 33.96 -30.75 -6.35
CA SER A 967 34.46 -29.56 -7.05
C SER A 967 33.71 -28.28 -6.62
N ILE A 968 32.39 -28.37 -6.47
CA ILE A 968 31.55 -27.27 -5.97
C ILE A 968 31.83 -26.93 -4.49
N SER A 969 32.00 -27.94 -3.64
CA SER A 969 32.33 -27.78 -2.21
C SER A 969 33.69 -27.10 -2.04
N ASP A 970 34.71 -27.57 -2.75
CA ASP A 970 36.07 -26.99 -2.75
C ASP A 970 36.02 -25.52 -3.22
N ALA A 971 35.37 -25.26 -4.36
CA ALA A 971 35.31 -23.93 -4.97
C ALA A 971 34.52 -22.89 -4.13
N ARG A 972 33.53 -23.33 -3.35
CA ARG A 972 32.73 -22.44 -2.47
C ARG A 972 33.07 -22.50 -0.99
N GLN A 973 34.04 -23.32 -0.59
CA GLN A 973 34.36 -23.60 0.82
C GLN A 973 33.13 -24.02 1.64
N MET A 974 32.26 -24.84 1.03
CA MET A 974 31.04 -25.36 1.67
C MET A 974 31.30 -26.77 2.23
N PRO A 975 31.19 -27.01 3.55
CA PRO A 975 31.41 -28.33 4.12
C PRO A 975 30.35 -29.34 3.64
N ILE A 976 30.79 -30.58 3.37
CA ILE A 976 29.93 -31.72 3.03
C ILE A 976 29.79 -32.60 4.26
N VAL A 977 28.58 -32.71 4.81
CA VAL A 977 28.23 -33.77 5.76
C VAL A 977 27.51 -34.88 5.02
N SER A 978 28.20 -35.99 4.77
CA SER A 978 27.64 -37.13 4.05
C SER A 978 27.07 -38.18 5.01
N ALA A 979 25.92 -38.75 4.67
CA ALA A 979 25.24 -39.79 5.43
C ALA A 979 24.98 -41.01 4.54
N SER A 980 25.61 -42.14 4.87
CA SER A 980 25.69 -43.32 4.01
C SER A 980 25.31 -44.61 4.76
N LEU A 981 25.03 -45.71 4.06
CA LEU A 981 24.85 -47.02 4.71
C LEU A 981 26.18 -47.76 4.85
N LYS A 982 27.08 -47.62 3.86
CA LYS A 982 28.47 -48.08 3.89
C LYS A 982 29.41 -46.91 4.19
N LYS A 983 30.55 -47.18 4.83
CA LYS A 983 31.63 -46.18 5.00
C LYS A 983 32.14 -45.72 3.63
N MET A 984 32.38 -44.43 3.44
CA MET A 984 32.91 -43.88 2.19
C MET A 984 33.79 -42.64 2.44
N ASP A 985 34.75 -42.40 1.54
CA ASP A 985 35.69 -41.27 1.65
C ASP A 985 35.08 -39.90 1.30
N PHE A 986 33.94 -39.89 0.60
CA PHE A 986 33.30 -38.66 0.16
C PHE A 986 32.77 -37.85 1.35
N GLY A 987 33.31 -36.64 1.53
CA GLY A 987 32.99 -35.79 2.68
C GLY A 987 33.70 -36.20 3.97
N ARG A 988 34.77 -37.00 3.92
CA ARG A 988 35.62 -37.25 5.10
C ARG A 988 36.30 -35.95 5.59
N GLU A 989 36.79 -35.98 6.84
CA GLU A 989 37.57 -34.88 7.40
C GLU A 989 38.79 -34.56 6.52
N GLY A 990 39.06 -33.28 6.27
CA GLY A 990 40.11 -32.82 5.35
C GLY A 990 39.66 -32.49 3.91
N PHE A 991 38.37 -32.55 3.59
CA PHE A 991 37.84 -31.96 2.33
C PHE A 991 37.74 -30.43 2.45
N VAL A 992 36.79 -29.95 3.26
CA VAL A 992 36.59 -28.57 3.68
C VAL A 992 36.39 -28.61 5.20
N ALA A 993 36.81 -27.57 5.93
CA ALA A 993 36.70 -27.55 7.39
C ALA A 993 35.23 -27.71 7.84
N GLY A 994 34.96 -28.78 8.58
CA GLY A 994 33.60 -29.16 9.00
C GLY A 994 32.89 -30.20 8.11
N SER A 995 33.55 -30.75 7.08
CA SER A 995 33.07 -31.93 6.35
C SER A 995 33.21 -33.21 7.19
N LYS A 996 32.21 -34.10 7.16
CA LYS A 996 32.24 -35.39 7.87
C LYS A 996 31.38 -36.46 7.18
N ASN A 997 31.87 -37.70 7.08
CA ASN A 997 31.04 -38.87 6.75
C ASN A 997 30.47 -39.52 8.01
N ILE A 998 29.18 -39.85 7.96
CA ILE A 998 28.44 -40.63 8.95
C ILE A 998 27.92 -41.87 8.22
N TYR A 999 28.20 -43.07 8.71
CA TYR A 999 27.70 -44.30 8.08
C TYR A 999 26.90 -45.18 9.05
N PHE A 1000 25.89 -45.86 8.52
CA PHE A 1000 24.92 -46.64 9.28
C PHE A 1000 24.93 -48.12 8.86
N PRO A 1001 25.93 -48.91 9.29
CA PRO A 1001 26.18 -50.27 8.77
C PRO A 1001 25.09 -51.28 9.16
N SER A 1002 24.24 -50.96 10.13
CA SER A 1002 23.10 -51.76 10.57
C SER A 1002 21.77 -51.41 9.90
N LEU A 1003 21.69 -50.31 9.13
CA LEU A 1003 20.46 -49.88 8.46
C LEU A 1003 20.37 -50.46 7.04
N LYS A 1004 19.15 -50.87 6.64
CA LYS A 1004 18.83 -51.33 5.29
C LYS A 1004 18.11 -50.23 4.50
N ARG A 1005 18.23 -50.27 3.17
CA ARG A 1005 17.59 -49.33 2.21
C ARG A 1005 16.10 -49.17 2.50
N SER A 1006 15.68 -48.02 3.02
CA SER A 1006 14.27 -47.69 3.29
C SER A 1006 14.03 -46.18 3.38
N PRO A 1007 12.77 -45.71 3.27
CA PRO A 1007 12.43 -44.31 3.58
C PRO A 1007 12.81 -43.89 5.01
N GLU A 1008 12.74 -44.82 5.97
CA GLU A 1008 13.15 -44.59 7.35
C GLU A 1008 14.66 -44.32 7.45
N SER A 1009 15.50 -45.16 6.83
CA SER A 1009 16.95 -44.96 6.84
C SER A 1009 17.34 -43.66 6.15
N MET A 1010 16.67 -43.30 5.05
CA MET A 1010 16.86 -41.99 4.38
C MET A 1010 16.54 -40.81 5.33
N PHE A 1011 15.43 -40.86 6.08
CA PHE A 1011 15.12 -39.82 7.06
C PHE A 1011 16.14 -39.80 8.22
N LYS A 1012 16.62 -40.96 8.68
CA LYS A 1012 17.67 -41.07 9.71
C LYS A 1012 19.00 -40.49 9.23
N GLN A 1013 19.37 -40.73 7.97
CA GLN A 1013 20.57 -40.19 7.32
C GLN A 1013 20.50 -38.65 7.26
N ILE A 1014 19.42 -38.08 6.71
CA ILE A 1014 19.23 -36.62 6.64
C ILE A 1014 19.22 -35.99 8.04
N MET A 1015 18.47 -36.56 9.00
CA MET A 1015 18.41 -36.05 10.37
C MET A 1015 19.80 -36.05 11.04
N SER A 1016 20.54 -37.16 10.95
CA SER A 1016 21.83 -37.27 11.64
C SER A 1016 22.93 -36.42 10.97
N ALA A 1017 22.82 -36.16 9.67
CA ALA A 1017 23.67 -35.17 8.98
C ALA A 1017 23.35 -33.73 9.43
N LEU A 1018 22.07 -33.38 9.62
CA LEU A 1018 21.65 -32.08 10.18
C LEU A 1018 22.13 -31.88 11.63
N GLU A 1019 22.26 -32.95 12.40
CA GLU A 1019 22.83 -32.93 13.77
C GLU A 1019 24.34 -32.69 13.78
N HIS A 1020 25.07 -33.09 12.74
CA HIS A 1020 26.52 -32.95 12.63
C HIS A 1020 26.99 -31.75 11.80
N SER A 1021 26.11 -31.12 11.01
CA SER A 1021 26.45 -29.95 10.19
C SER A 1021 26.46 -28.63 10.99
N SER A 1022 26.90 -28.65 12.24
CA SER A 1022 26.90 -27.51 13.18
C SER A 1022 27.74 -26.31 12.71
N SER A 1023 28.65 -26.53 11.77
CA SER A 1023 29.41 -25.51 11.04
C SER A 1023 28.56 -24.66 10.08
N SER A 1024 27.31 -25.03 9.83
CA SER A 1024 26.42 -24.46 8.80
C SER A 1024 25.11 -23.93 9.40
N ASP A 1025 24.70 -22.74 8.95
CA ASP A 1025 23.41 -22.11 9.27
C ASP A 1025 22.36 -22.46 8.22
N ILE A 1026 22.76 -22.54 6.95
CA ILE A 1026 21.94 -22.81 5.77
C ILE A 1026 22.42 -24.10 5.14
N VAL A 1027 21.50 -24.98 4.75
CA VAL A 1027 21.84 -26.32 4.27
C VAL A 1027 21.07 -26.67 3.01
N PHE A 1028 21.77 -27.26 2.05
CA PHE A 1028 21.22 -27.88 0.84
C PHE A 1028 21.19 -29.40 1.02
N LEU A 1029 20.07 -30.04 0.69
CA LEU A 1029 19.98 -31.50 0.66
C LEU A 1029 20.28 -32.01 -0.76
N CYS A 1030 21.28 -32.87 -0.86
CA CYS A 1030 21.75 -33.46 -2.12
C CYS A 1030 21.64 -34.99 -2.09
N GLU A 1031 21.18 -35.57 -3.20
CA GLU A 1031 20.98 -37.01 -3.38
C GLU A 1031 22.02 -37.59 -4.35
N HIS A 1032 22.19 -38.91 -4.32
CA HIS A 1032 23.31 -39.59 -4.98
C HIS A 1032 23.21 -39.71 -6.51
N ASP A 1033 22.01 -39.59 -7.06
CA ASP A 1033 21.64 -39.76 -8.47
C ASP A 1033 21.26 -38.43 -9.15
N VAL A 1034 21.53 -37.29 -8.49
CA VAL A 1034 21.27 -35.95 -9.03
C VAL A 1034 22.58 -35.22 -9.29
N LEU A 1035 22.76 -34.74 -10.52
CA LEU A 1035 23.82 -33.81 -10.90
C LEU A 1035 23.39 -32.39 -10.57
N TYR A 1036 24.25 -31.65 -9.86
CA TYR A 1036 23.96 -30.31 -9.38
C TYR A 1036 24.76 -29.29 -10.18
N HIS A 1037 24.07 -28.37 -10.88
CA HIS A 1037 24.78 -27.25 -11.47
C HIS A 1037 25.28 -26.33 -10.34
N PRO A 1038 26.50 -25.76 -10.40
CA PRO A 1038 27.01 -24.89 -9.36
C PRO A 1038 26.00 -23.83 -8.90
N SER A 1039 25.23 -23.24 -9.83
CA SER A 1039 24.24 -22.19 -9.53
C SER A 1039 23.06 -22.61 -8.64
N HIS A 1040 22.93 -23.89 -8.29
CA HIS A 1040 21.98 -24.34 -7.27
C HIS A 1040 22.31 -23.76 -5.88
N PHE A 1041 23.60 -23.74 -5.51
CA PHE A 1041 24.07 -23.42 -4.16
C PHE A 1041 24.24 -21.91 -3.90
N ASP A 1042 24.20 -21.07 -4.95
CA ASP A 1042 24.30 -19.62 -4.80
C ASP A 1042 23.05 -19.00 -4.15
N PHE A 1043 21.91 -19.71 -4.18
CA PHE A 1043 20.68 -19.31 -3.49
C PHE A 1043 20.90 -19.12 -1.99
N THR A 1044 20.23 -18.13 -1.39
CA THR A 1044 20.27 -17.85 0.06
C THR A 1044 18.83 -17.67 0.54
N PRO A 1045 18.31 -18.51 1.45
CA PRO A 1045 16.98 -18.37 2.02
C PRO A 1045 16.77 -17.00 2.70
N PRO A 1046 15.80 -16.17 2.25
CA PRO A 1046 15.59 -14.83 2.79
C PRO A 1046 14.90 -14.81 4.18
N ASP A 1047 14.23 -15.89 4.59
CA ASP A 1047 13.74 -16.04 5.98
C ASP A 1047 14.02 -17.42 6.58
N LYS A 1048 13.95 -17.51 7.92
CA LYS A 1048 14.34 -18.69 8.71
C LYS A 1048 13.24 -19.73 8.91
N ASP A 1049 11.99 -19.41 8.57
CA ASP A 1049 10.81 -20.25 8.82
C ASP A 1049 10.17 -20.75 7.52
N THR A 1050 10.92 -20.73 6.41
CA THR A 1050 10.50 -21.21 5.09
C THR A 1050 11.44 -22.30 4.58
N PHE A 1051 10.85 -23.37 4.03
CA PHE A 1051 11.53 -24.41 3.28
C PHE A 1051 11.41 -24.12 1.78
N TYR A 1052 12.55 -24.03 1.10
CA TYR A 1052 12.63 -23.67 -0.32
C TYR A 1052 12.96 -24.89 -1.19
N TYR A 1053 12.37 -24.98 -2.38
CA TYR A 1053 12.67 -26.04 -3.36
C TYR A 1053 13.16 -25.47 -4.69
N ASN A 1054 14.23 -26.03 -5.24
CA ASN A 1054 14.67 -25.74 -6.60
C ASN A 1054 13.78 -26.45 -7.62
N GLN A 1055 12.94 -25.69 -8.31
CA GLN A 1055 12.06 -26.19 -9.37
C GLN A 1055 12.72 -26.19 -10.75
N ASN A 1056 14.01 -25.83 -10.89
CA ASN A 1056 14.74 -26.05 -12.13
C ASN A 1056 15.50 -27.38 -12.07
N VAL A 1057 14.81 -28.44 -12.46
CA VAL A 1057 15.34 -29.81 -12.53
C VAL A 1057 14.82 -30.51 -13.79
N TRP A 1058 15.65 -31.29 -14.46
CA TRP A 1058 15.28 -32.16 -15.58
C TRP A 1058 15.53 -33.62 -15.17
N MET A 1059 14.53 -34.48 -15.37
CA MET A 1059 14.65 -35.93 -15.21
C MET A 1059 15.20 -36.53 -16.51
N LEU A 1060 16.40 -37.10 -16.49
CA LEU A 1060 17.07 -37.68 -17.66
C LEU A 1060 16.96 -39.21 -17.64
N ARG A 1061 16.39 -39.81 -18.69
CA ARG A 1061 16.31 -41.26 -18.87
C ARG A 1061 17.61 -41.81 -19.45
N THR A 1062 18.26 -42.72 -18.73
CA THR A 1062 19.58 -43.26 -19.16
C THR A 1062 19.52 -44.27 -20.30
N THR A 1063 18.34 -44.77 -20.68
CA THR A 1063 18.20 -45.80 -21.74
C THR A 1063 18.26 -45.24 -23.16
N ASP A 1064 17.90 -43.97 -23.35
CA ASP A 1064 17.77 -43.33 -24.68
C ASP A 1064 18.21 -41.86 -24.72
N GLY A 1065 18.41 -41.21 -23.56
CA GLY A 1065 18.71 -39.79 -23.46
C GLY A 1065 17.48 -38.89 -23.55
N HIS A 1066 16.28 -39.42 -23.40
CA HIS A 1066 15.08 -38.59 -23.28
C HIS A 1066 15.06 -37.85 -21.94
N ALA A 1067 14.82 -36.55 -21.95
CA ALA A 1067 14.79 -35.71 -20.76
C ALA A 1067 13.49 -34.92 -20.62
N LEU A 1068 12.98 -34.84 -19.39
CA LEU A 1068 11.67 -34.28 -19.04
C LEU A 1068 11.82 -33.22 -17.94
N HIS A 1069 11.18 -32.07 -18.09
CA HIS A 1069 11.06 -31.04 -17.06
C HIS A 1069 9.59 -30.71 -16.78
N TYR A 1070 9.27 -30.48 -15.51
CA TYR A 1070 8.10 -29.73 -15.04
C TYR A 1070 8.40 -29.17 -13.65
N ASP A 1071 7.62 -28.20 -13.16
CA ASP A 1071 7.82 -27.53 -11.86
C ASP A 1071 7.54 -28.47 -10.68
N VAL A 1072 8.51 -29.31 -10.34
CA VAL A 1072 8.45 -30.29 -9.26
C VAL A 1072 9.24 -29.84 -8.04
N ASN A 1073 8.72 -30.16 -6.85
CA ASN A 1073 9.47 -30.05 -5.59
C ASN A 1073 10.00 -31.44 -5.24
N GLN A 1074 11.29 -31.57 -4.96
CA GLN A 1074 11.95 -32.83 -4.59
C GLN A 1074 12.83 -32.61 -3.34
N VAL A 1075 13.03 -33.65 -2.52
CA VAL A 1075 13.91 -33.56 -1.34
C VAL A 1075 15.35 -33.25 -1.75
N SER A 1076 15.81 -33.82 -2.86
CA SER A 1076 17.08 -33.54 -3.55
C SER A 1076 17.23 -32.11 -4.10
N GLY A 1077 16.20 -31.26 -3.99
CA GLY A 1077 16.24 -29.84 -4.34
C GLY A 1077 15.95 -28.90 -3.16
N LEU A 1078 15.92 -29.41 -1.91
CA LEU A 1078 15.50 -28.66 -0.72
C LEU A 1078 16.64 -27.83 -0.11
N CYS A 1079 16.36 -26.55 0.16
CA CYS A 1079 17.23 -25.64 0.91
C CYS A 1079 16.47 -24.99 2.08
N GLY A 1080 17.14 -24.80 3.22
CA GLY A 1080 16.59 -24.12 4.39
C GLY A 1080 17.61 -23.91 5.49
N TYR A 1081 17.21 -23.25 6.58
CA TYR A 1081 18.07 -23.10 7.76
C TYR A 1081 18.16 -24.42 8.55
N ARG A 1082 19.37 -24.74 9.04
CA ARG A 1082 19.69 -26.04 9.67
C ARG A 1082 18.76 -26.37 10.84
N GLU A 1083 18.52 -25.44 11.75
CA GLU A 1083 17.65 -25.66 12.92
C GLU A 1083 16.18 -25.93 12.52
N ALA A 1084 15.71 -25.27 11.47
CA ALA A 1084 14.34 -25.45 10.97
C ALA A 1084 14.17 -26.85 10.35
N LEU A 1085 15.12 -27.24 9.49
CA LEU A 1085 15.19 -28.57 8.91
C LEU A 1085 15.35 -29.66 9.99
N LEU A 1086 16.28 -29.48 10.94
CA LEU A 1086 16.55 -30.43 12.02
C LEU A 1086 15.31 -30.65 12.90
N THR A 1087 14.61 -29.58 13.27
CA THR A 1087 13.34 -29.67 14.01
C THR A 1087 12.33 -30.54 13.27
N HIS A 1088 12.15 -30.32 11.96
CA HIS A 1088 11.21 -31.09 11.15
C HIS A 1088 11.64 -32.56 10.97
N TYR A 1089 12.90 -32.81 10.61
CA TYR A 1089 13.37 -34.19 10.36
C TYR A 1089 13.45 -35.02 11.64
N ARG A 1090 13.70 -34.42 12.81
CA ARG A 1090 13.58 -35.10 14.11
C ARG A 1090 12.13 -35.49 14.42
N GLU A 1091 11.19 -34.56 14.35
CA GLU A 1091 9.76 -34.86 14.54
C GLU A 1091 9.27 -35.93 13.55
N ARG A 1092 9.74 -35.86 12.30
CA ARG A 1092 9.41 -36.82 11.26
C ARG A 1092 9.97 -38.21 11.55
N TYR A 1093 11.20 -38.31 12.02
CA TYR A 1093 11.83 -39.59 12.35
C TYR A 1093 11.18 -40.23 13.59
N GLU A 1094 10.91 -39.44 14.65
CA GLU A 1094 10.08 -39.86 15.80
C GLU A 1094 8.74 -40.47 15.34
N ARG A 1095 8.07 -39.80 14.39
CA ARG A 1095 6.78 -40.24 13.86
C ARG A 1095 6.89 -41.51 13.02
N VAL A 1096 7.89 -41.63 12.14
CA VAL A 1096 8.10 -42.84 11.32
C VAL A 1096 8.41 -44.06 12.18
N LEU A 1097 9.22 -43.91 13.24
CA LEU A 1097 9.47 -44.99 14.20
C LEU A 1097 8.22 -45.45 14.94
N LYS A 1098 7.26 -44.55 15.21
CA LYS A 1098 6.04 -44.86 15.96
C LYS A 1098 4.88 -45.37 15.09
N GLU A 1099 4.69 -44.79 13.89
CA GLU A 1099 3.52 -45.01 13.03
C GLU A 1099 3.85 -45.81 11.76
N GLY A 1100 5.12 -46.09 11.50
CA GLY A 1100 5.62 -46.59 10.22
C GLY A 1100 5.65 -45.51 9.14
N PHE A 1101 6.32 -45.78 8.02
CA PHE A 1101 6.27 -44.88 6.88
C PHE A 1101 5.02 -45.11 6.03
N SER A 1102 4.29 -44.04 5.71
CA SER A 1102 3.13 -44.07 4.82
C SER A 1102 3.21 -43.00 3.74
N ARG A 1103 2.88 -43.35 2.48
CA ARG A 1103 2.78 -42.40 1.36
C ARG A 1103 1.73 -41.29 1.58
N LYS A 1104 0.78 -41.49 2.53
CA LYS A 1104 -0.14 -40.43 2.98
C LYS A 1104 0.61 -39.23 3.60
N MET A 1105 1.75 -39.48 4.24
CA MET A 1105 2.59 -38.43 4.87
C MET A 1105 3.33 -37.54 3.86
N GLY A 1106 3.43 -37.97 2.59
CA GLY A 1106 4.33 -37.38 1.59
C GLY A 1106 5.81 -37.72 1.83
N TYR A 1107 6.67 -37.37 0.87
CA TYR A 1107 8.13 -37.41 1.02
C TYR A 1107 8.70 -36.00 1.25
N GLU A 1108 8.17 -35.00 0.58
CA GLU A 1108 8.67 -33.63 0.52
C GLU A 1108 8.12 -32.77 1.68
N PRO A 1109 8.96 -32.31 2.64
CA PRO A 1109 8.56 -31.42 3.74
C PRO A 1109 7.66 -30.24 3.32
N MET A 1110 6.60 -29.99 4.10
CA MET A 1110 5.63 -28.88 3.93
C MET A 1110 4.91 -28.80 2.57
N THR A 1111 5.03 -29.81 1.70
CA THR A 1111 4.21 -29.89 0.49
C THR A 1111 2.82 -30.45 0.82
N HIS A 1112 1.81 -30.05 0.04
CA HIS A 1112 0.45 -30.60 0.06
C HIS A 1112 -0.34 -30.52 1.39
N ASN A 1113 0.23 -30.02 2.50
CA ASN A 1113 -0.40 -29.90 3.83
C ASN A 1113 -1.08 -31.18 4.36
N ARG A 1114 -0.62 -32.37 3.95
CA ARG A 1114 -1.26 -33.67 4.29
C ARG A 1114 -1.19 -34.04 5.78
N ILE A 1115 -0.22 -33.47 6.50
CA ILE A 1115 -0.02 -33.67 7.93
C ILE A 1115 0.23 -32.30 8.58
N LYS A 1116 -0.41 -32.09 9.74
CA LYS A 1116 -0.10 -31.01 10.67
C LYS A 1116 1.02 -31.47 11.61
N TRP A 1117 2.21 -30.92 11.42
CA TRP A 1117 3.38 -31.13 12.28
C TRP A 1117 3.30 -30.25 13.55
N LYS A 1118 4.01 -30.61 14.63
CA LYS A 1118 4.08 -29.84 15.89
C LYS A 1118 4.57 -28.42 15.61
N LYS A 1119 5.57 -28.26 14.73
CA LYS A 1119 5.98 -26.96 14.17
C LYS A 1119 5.84 -26.97 12.64
N MET A 1120 4.93 -26.14 12.13
CA MET A 1120 4.76 -25.90 10.69
C MET A 1120 5.75 -24.84 10.19
N TYR A 1121 6.27 -25.05 8.99
CA TYR A 1121 7.11 -24.09 8.25
C TYR A 1121 6.41 -23.69 6.96
N LYS A 1122 6.73 -22.51 6.43
CA LYS A 1122 6.20 -22.05 5.13
C LYS A 1122 6.84 -22.87 3.99
N LEU A 1123 6.18 -22.88 2.85
CA LEU A 1123 6.70 -23.43 1.59
C LEU A 1123 7.09 -22.28 0.65
N GLY A 1124 8.30 -22.34 0.11
CA GLY A 1124 8.79 -21.47 -0.95
C GLY A 1124 9.43 -22.28 -2.09
N THR A 1125 9.69 -21.63 -3.22
CA THR A 1125 10.41 -22.24 -4.34
C THR A 1125 11.35 -21.23 -4.97
N TRP A 1126 12.40 -21.72 -5.64
CA TRP A 1126 13.26 -20.95 -6.52
C TRP A 1126 13.55 -21.73 -7.80
N LYS A 1127 14.16 -21.10 -8.78
CA LYS A 1127 14.78 -21.77 -9.92
C LYS A 1127 16.23 -21.31 -9.99
N SER A 1128 17.19 -22.23 -9.92
CA SER A 1128 18.56 -21.96 -10.34
C SER A 1128 18.56 -21.62 -11.84
N PRO A 1129 19.48 -20.77 -12.34
CA PRO A 1129 19.49 -20.37 -13.75
C PRO A 1129 19.68 -21.56 -14.70
N TYR A 1130 20.60 -22.45 -14.34
CA TYR A 1130 20.75 -23.75 -14.97
C TYR A 1130 20.10 -24.84 -14.10
N PRO A 1131 19.54 -25.90 -14.70
CA PRO A 1131 18.88 -26.98 -14.00
C PRO A 1131 19.85 -27.89 -13.24
N ASN A 1132 19.34 -28.58 -12.23
CA ASN A 1132 19.89 -29.86 -11.79
C ASN A 1132 19.42 -30.98 -12.76
N VAL A 1133 20.17 -32.07 -12.88
CA VAL A 1133 19.76 -33.23 -13.69
C VAL A 1133 19.57 -34.45 -12.79
N ASP A 1134 18.33 -34.90 -12.68
CA ASP A 1134 17.89 -36.04 -11.89
C ASP A 1134 17.94 -37.32 -12.76
N ILE A 1135 18.85 -38.25 -12.44
CA ILE A 1135 19.19 -39.37 -13.32
C ILE A 1135 18.24 -40.54 -13.08
N LYS A 1136 17.48 -40.90 -14.12
CA LYS A 1136 16.51 -42.00 -14.11
C LYS A 1136 17.08 -43.26 -14.76
N HIS A 1137 17.33 -44.25 -13.92
CA HIS A 1137 17.95 -45.53 -14.20
C HIS A 1137 17.19 -46.66 -13.48
N GLU A 1138 17.44 -47.92 -13.81
CA GLU A 1138 16.65 -49.07 -13.33
C GLU A 1138 16.70 -49.30 -11.79
N GLY A 1139 17.64 -48.65 -11.08
CA GLY A 1139 17.84 -48.80 -9.63
C GLY A 1139 17.17 -47.74 -8.74
N ASN A 1140 16.52 -46.70 -9.29
CA ASN A 1140 15.85 -45.68 -8.47
C ASN A 1140 14.76 -46.33 -7.59
N LEU A 1141 14.58 -45.85 -6.35
CA LEU A 1141 13.59 -46.40 -5.41
C LEU A 1141 12.12 -46.13 -5.83
N THR A 1142 11.90 -45.19 -6.75
CA THR A 1142 10.59 -44.82 -7.29
C THR A 1142 10.69 -44.60 -8.80
N GLY A 1143 9.83 -45.27 -9.57
CA GLY A 1143 9.76 -45.12 -11.02
C GLY A 1143 9.25 -43.74 -11.46
N GLN A 1144 9.93 -43.16 -12.45
CA GLN A 1144 9.52 -41.92 -13.11
C GLN A 1144 8.40 -42.19 -14.13
N ARG A 1145 7.46 -41.26 -14.24
CA ARG A 1145 6.45 -41.20 -15.31
C ARG A 1145 6.94 -40.30 -16.44
N TRP A 1146 6.62 -40.67 -17.68
CA TRP A 1146 7.13 -39.97 -18.86
C TRP A 1146 6.03 -39.38 -19.73
N LYS A 1147 4.78 -39.79 -19.57
CA LYS A 1147 3.63 -39.25 -20.32
C LYS A 1147 2.70 -38.48 -19.38
N LYS A 1148 1.98 -37.47 -19.90
CA LYS A 1148 1.07 -36.64 -19.08
C LYS A 1148 -0.12 -37.45 -18.57
N GLU A 1149 -0.51 -38.48 -19.32
CA GLU A 1149 -1.63 -39.39 -19.07
C GLU A 1149 -1.36 -40.28 -17.85
N ASP A 1150 -0.09 -40.59 -17.57
CA ASP A 1150 0.34 -41.35 -16.39
C ASP A 1150 0.00 -40.61 -15.06
N PHE A 1151 -0.17 -39.29 -15.10
CA PHE A 1151 -0.39 -38.44 -13.94
C PHE A 1151 -1.88 -38.20 -13.66
N ARG A 1152 -2.35 -38.78 -12.55
CA ARG A 1152 -3.71 -38.62 -11.99
C ARG A 1152 -4.22 -37.17 -11.83
N ASN A 1153 -3.35 -36.16 -11.92
CA ASN A 1153 -3.73 -34.75 -11.91
C ASN A 1153 -2.76 -33.94 -12.78
N GLN A 1154 -3.09 -33.77 -14.06
CA GLN A 1154 -2.29 -33.02 -15.03
C GLN A 1154 -2.14 -31.53 -14.68
N ARG A 1155 -2.98 -30.96 -13.78
CA ARG A 1155 -2.85 -29.56 -13.32
C ARG A 1155 -1.58 -29.31 -12.48
N LEU A 1156 -0.87 -30.37 -12.09
CA LEU A 1156 0.43 -30.27 -11.41
C LEU A 1156 1.62 -30.25 -12.38
N LEU A 1157 1.40 -30.45 -13.68
CA LEU A 1157 2.44 -30.53 -14.72
C LEU A 1157 2.76 -29.14 -15.30
N VAL A 1158 3.00 -28.18 -14.42
CA VAL A 1158 3.32 -26.79 -14.79
C VAL A 1158 4.70 -26.74 -15.48
N ASN A 1159 4.82 -25.95 -16.55
CA ASN A 1159 6.03 -25.81 -17.39
C ASN A 1159 6.56 -27.11 -18.02
N TRP A 1160 5.69 -28.11 -18.24
CA TRP A 1160 6.05 -29.39 -18.88
C TRP A 1160 6.77 -29.20 -20.22
N GLN A 1161 8.00 -29.73 -20.31
CA GLN A 1161 8.89 -29.70 -21.49
C GLN A 1161 9.62 -31.04 -21.64
N GLU A 1162 9.83 -31.49 -22.88
CA GLU A 1162 10.54 -32.72 -23.23
C GLU A 1162 11.66 -32.38 -24.24
N THR A 1163 12.79 -33.10 -24.19
CA THR A 1163 13.93 -32.95 -25.12
C THR A 1163 14.70 -34.26 -25.27
N ASP A 1164 15.07 -34.60 -26.51
CA ASP A 1164 15.92 -35.75 -26.85
C ASP A 1164 17.29 -35.32 -27.43
N ASP A 1165 17.59 -34.01 -27.43
CA ASP A 1165 18.84 -33.42 -27.95
C ASP A 1165 19.69 -32.83 -26.82
N GLU A 1166 19.31 -31.70 -26.19
CA GLU A 1166 20.09 -31.05 -25.13
C GLU A 1166 19.30 -30.63 -23.88
N ILE A 1167 20.01 -30.55 -22.73
CA ILE A 1167 19.55 -29.89 -21.49
C ILE A 1167 20.38 -28.62 -21.28
N PRO A 1168 19.76 -27.45 -21.03
CA PRO A 1168 20.48 -26.19 -20.81
C PRO A 1168 21.58 -26.28 -19.76
N GLY A 1169 22.80 -25.86 -20.09
CA GLY A 1169 23.96 -25.92 -19.18
C GLY A 1169 24.67 -27.28 -19.06
N TRP A 1170 24.12 -28.34 -19.66
CA TRP A 1170 24.71 -29.69 -19.64
C TRP A 1170 25.06 -30.22 -21.04
N GLY A 1171 24.55 -29.57 -22.09
CA GLY A 1171 24.75 -29.98 -23.48
C GLY A 1171 23.91 -31.20 -23.82
N LYS A 1172 24.39 -32.00 -24.78
CA LYS A 1172 23.57 -33.06 -25.38
C LYS A 1172 23.26 -34.20 -24.43
N THR A 1173 21.99 -34.58 -24.32
CA THR A 1173 21.49 -35.62 -23.42
C THR A 1173 22.17 -36.96 -23.68
N LYS A 1174 22.32 -37.35 -24.94
CA LYS A 1174 22.96 -38.61 -25.35
C LYS A 1174 24.48 -38.62 -25.11
N GLU A 1175 25.12 -37.45 -25.04
CA GLU A 1175 26.53 -37.33 -24.62
C GLU A 1175 26.66 -37.32 -23.09
N LEU A 1176 25.67 -36.77 -22.38
CA LEU A 1176 25.59 -36.83 -20.92
C LEU A 1176 25.33 -38.27 -20.44
N VAL A 1177 24.43 -39.01 -21.11
CA VAL A 1177 24.22 -40.45 -20.87
C VAL A 1177 25.52 -41.22 -21.08
N LYS A 1178 26.25 -41.03 -22.18
CA LYS A 1178 27.57 -41.67 -22.42
C LYS A 1178 28.66 -41.37 -21.37
N LYS A 1179 28.49 -40.33 -20.54
CA LYS A 1179 29.38 -40.04 -19.40
C LYS A 1179 28.95 -40.76 -18.12
N LEU A 1180 27.68 -41.17 -18.04
CA LEU A 1180 27.04 -41.83 -16.90
C LEU A 1180 26.98 -43.36 -17.05
N THR A 1181 26.69 -43.86 -18.27
CA THR A 1181 26.75 -45.27 -18.69
C THR A 1181 28.14 -45.61 -19.21
#